data_AF-A0AAD7YTN2-F1
#
_entry.id   AF-A0AAD7YTN2-F1
#
_cell.length_a   1.000
_cell.length_b   1.000
_cell.length_c   1.000
_cell.angle_alpha   90.00
_cell.angle_beta   90.00
_cell.angle_gamma   90.00
#
_symmetry.space_group_name_H-M   'P 1'
#
loop_
_entity.id
_entity.type
_entity.pdbx_description
1 polymer ?
#
loop_
_entity_poly.entity_id
_entity_poly.type
_entity_poly.pdbx_seq_one_letter_code
_entity_poly.pdbx_strand_id
1 'polypeptide(L)'
;MTKMWTTKSFLTKTKRGNIIKIVREHYLRDDLLCGSGACNVCPHKDDELVLEEKPESICTLFDYPHYLILDTNVVLHQIDVLEEDALKNVIILQTVLEEVKHQNTAMYQRLLEIINNKKRRFYSFVNEHHKDTYIEREPGEKQNDRNDRAIRKACAWYETHLSICSVDGKFPKIVLLTDDENNRKIAVEEGIVCCTAKDYVENVTGAIGLIDKLSKNVIPETCSRDALYPAHLTPSQIHEGIRNGKLYQGTYRASRDNFLEGTAVVNGFEKPILLQGHIGINRAVDGDTIAVEIFPEEEWRRPSDIVLEDKADDPGDQLEEEAVLLKVAEPVDKSDEEVTPTGKVVGIIRRKWRQYCGILMRSKFPGAVRHLFTPAEKTIPRVRIETRQSDVLAMQRILVALDSWPRNSRYPLGHFVRALGPIGNKDAENEVILLEHDVPHARFSEAVLACLPPNDWTIPEEEIKKRVDLRSECICSVDPPGCTDIDDALHAKALPGKTGDGLKRYEVGVHIADVTHFVRPNTALDKEAASRSTTVYLVGRRIDMVPDLLSSNLCSLRGGEERLAFSCVWEIDENANIIHTKFHKSVIKSAAAMTYEEAQIAIDDKSRNDKVASSLRILNALAKKLNRKRLDNGALSLSSPEIRFQMDSETHEPVEVAAKKILETNSMVEEFMLLANISVAEKLAAEFPQCAMLRRHPAPPPANFSTFLKAAKQQVR
;
A
#
# COMPACT_ATOMS: atom_id res chain seq x y z
N MET A 1 33.40 38.06 -16.10
CA MET A 1 32.04 37.47 -16.14
C MET A 1 32.17 35.98 -15.92
N THR A 2 31.96 35.53 -14.69
CA THR A 2 31.97 34.11 -14.34
C THR A 2 30.80 33.43 -15.05
N LYS A 3 31.05 32.42 -15.89
CA LYS A 3 29.99 31.70 -16.60
C LYS A 3 29.03 31.08 -15.58
N MET A 4 27.79 31.57 -15.53
CA MET A 4 26.70 31.05 -14.69
C MET A 4 25.92 29.89 -15.34
N TRP A 5 26.49 29.27 -16.38
CA TRP A 5 25.90 28.11 -17.04
C TRP A 5 26.97 27.24 -17.70
N THR A 6 26.70 25.95 -17.78
CA THR A 6 27.50 24.93 -18.48
C THR A 6 26.58 24.03 -19.32
N THR A 7 27.14 23.05 -20.03
CA THR A 7 26.37 22.10 -20.84
C THR A 7 26.62 20.68 -20.36
N LYS A 8 25.54 19.96 -20.02
CA LYS A 8 25.58 18.54 -19.68
C LYS A 8 25.24 17.73 -20.91
N SER A 9 26.18 16.91 -21.39
CA SER A 9 25.95 16.03 -22.53
C SER A 9 26.02 14.57 -22.11
N PHE A 10 25.07 13.75 -22.58
CA PHE A 10 25.04 12.32 -22.30
C PHE A 10 24.46 11.55 -23.49
N LEU A 11 24.87 10.29 -23.64
CA LEU A 11 24.38 9.38 -24.67
C LEU A 11 23.26 8.53 -24.07
N THR A 12 22.08 8.52 -24.71
CA THR A 12 20.98 7.62 -24.33
C THR A 12 20.69 6.63 -25.44
N LYS A 13 20.39 5.38 -25.07
CA LYS A 13 19.87 4.38 -25.99
C LYS A 13 18.35 4.47 -26.03
N THR A 14 17.81 4.67 -27.23
CA THR A 14 16.36 4.62 -27.45
C THR A 14 15.82 3.20 -27.27
N LYS A 15 14.52 3.05 -27.04
CA LYS A 15 13.84 1.74 -27.01
C LYS A 15 14.06 0.90 -28.28
N ARG A 16 14.36 1.54 -29.41
CA ARG A 16 14.68 0.90 -30.70
C ARG A 16 16.16 0.56 -30.88
N GLY A 17 17.01 0.88 -29.91
CA GLY A 17 18.44 0.57 -29.93
C GLY A 17 19.35 1.66 -30.49
N ASN A 18 18.81 2.72 -31.07
CA ASN A 18 19.60 3.86 -31.56
C ASN A 18 20.20 4.65 -30.41
N ILE A 19 21.44 5.11 -30.57
CA ILE A 19 22.13 5.95 -29.58
C ILE A 19 21.92 7.42 -29.98
N ILE A 20 21.37 8.22 -29.07
CA ILE A 20 21.13 9.65 -29.26
C ILE A 20 22.01 10.44 -28.27
N LYS A 21 22.70 11.46 -28.76
CA LYS A 21 23.39 12.45 -27.91
C LYS A 21 22.39 13.51 -27.47
N ILE A 22 22.15 13.60 -26.17
CA ILE A 22 21.35 14.66 -25.56
C ILE A 22 22.30 15.69 -24.99
N VAL A 23 22.07 16.96 -25.31
CA VAL A 23 22.80 18.11 -24.75
C VAL A 23 21.76 18.98 -24.04
N ARG A 24 21.99 19.28 -22.76
CA ARG A 24 21.15 20.16 -21.95
C ARG A 24 21.98 21.31 -21.41
N GLU A 25 21.40 22.49 -21.38
CA GLU A 25 21.91 23.60 -20.58
C GLU A 25 21.80 23.26 -19.09
N HIS A 26 22.78 23.72 -18.30
CA HIS A 26 22.84 23.50 -16.86
C HIS A 26 23.26 24.80 -16.18
N TYR A 27 22.33 25.43 -15.47
CA TYR A 27 22.55 26.72 -14.82
C TYR A 27 23.19 26.55 -13.45
N LEU A 28 24.16 27.43 -13.15
CA LEU A 28 24.85 27.52 -11.86
C LEU A 28 24.41 28.79 -11.14
N ARG A 29 24.10 28.65 -9.86
CA ARG A 29 23.46 29.64 -8.99
C ARG A 29 24.32 29.91 -7.76
N ASP A 30 24.25 31.16 -7.30
CA ASP A 30 24.96 31.67 -6.11
C ASP A 30 23.96 32.02 -4.98
N ASP A 31 22.65 31.87 -5.23
CA ASP A 31 21.55 32.20 -4.31
C ASP A 31 20.94 30.96 -3.64
N LEU A 32 21.68 29.85 -3.62
CA LEU A 32 21.27 28.61 -2.98
C LEU A 32 21.77 28.59 -1.53
N LEU A 33 20.85 28.42 -0.59
CA LEU A 33 21.11 28.51 0.84
C LEU A 33 21.70 27.20 1.39
N CYS A 34 22.47 27.29 2.47
CA CYS A 34 23.01 26.10 3.17
C CYS A 34 22.01 25.43 4.11
N GLY A 35 20.90 26.11 4.45
CA GLY A 35 19.87 25.58 5.34
C GLY A 35 20.29 25.38 6.80
N SER A 36 21.42 25.96 7.22
CA SER A 36 21.96 25.82 8.58
C SER A 36 21.63 27.03 9.44
N GLY A 37 21.06 26.80 10.63
CA GLY A 37 20.84 27.85 11.63
C GLY A 37 22.13 28.44 12.21
N ALA A 38 23.28 27.80 11.98
CA ALA A 38 24.60 28.30 12.36
C ALA A 38 25.19 29.28 11.34
N CYS A 39 24.57 29.45 10.16
CA CYS A 39 25.05 30.34 9.13
C CYS A 39 24.45 31.75 9.25
N ASN A 40 25.31 32.77 9.32
CA ASN A 40 24.89 34.18 9.38
C ASN A 40 24.86 34.87 8.02
N VAL A 41 25.30 34.19 6.96
CA VAL A 41 25.38 34.74 5.59
C VAL A 41 24.11 34.39 4.79
N CYS A 42 23.52 33.22 5.03
CA CYS A 42 22.32 32.78 4.35
C CYS A 42 21.07 33.38 5.00
N PRO A 43 20.25 34.18 4.29
CA PRO A 43 19.01 34.72 4.83
C PRO A 43 17.96 33.60 4.91
N HIS A 44 17.62 33.18 6.12
CA HIS A 44 16.56 32.20 6.38
C HIS A 44 15.27 32.92 6.80
N LYS A 45 14.12 32.46 6.31
CA LYS A 45 12.80 32.91 6.79
C LYS A 45 12.36 32.05 7.98
N ASP A 46 11.60 32.64 8.91
CA ASP A 46 11.13 31.95 10.12
C ASP A 46 10.31 30.66 9.84
N ASP A 47 9.65 30.56 8.69
CA ASP A 47 8.83 29.41 8.27
C ASP A 47 9.59 28.31 7.50
N GLU A 48 10.87 28.51 7.17
CA GLU A 48 11.67 27.55 6.41
C GLU A 48 12.23 26.43 7.30
N LEU A 49 12.37 25.23 6.75
CA LEU A 49 12.99 24.11 7.46
C LEU A 49 14.50 24.34 7.51
N VAL A 50 15.00 24.64 8.71
CA VAL A 50 16.41 24.94 8.98
C VAL A 50 16.99 23.91 9.97
N LEU A 51 18.22 23.49 9.72
CA LEU A 51 19.02 22.63 10.60
C LEU A 51 19.36 23.39 11.90
N GLU A 52 19.49 22.66 13.01
CA GLU A 52 19.79 23.27 14.32
C GLU A 52 21.15 23.98 14.34
N GLU A 53 21.23 25.14 14.99
CA GLU A 53 22.48 25.90 15.18
C GLU A 53 23.54 25.08 15.96
N LYS A 54 23.09 24.33 16.98
CA LYS A 54 23.92 23.51 17.86
C LYS A 54 23.29 22.12 18.03
N PRO A 55 23.49 21.19 17.08
CA PRO A 55 22.94 19.84 17.19
C PRO A 55 23.60 19.08 18.35
N GLU A 56 22.82 18.37 19.16
CA GLU A 56 23.36 17.48 20.19
C GLU A 56 23.98 16.23 19.54
N SER A 57 25.20 15.86 19.95
CA SER A 57 25.79 14.61 19.47
C SER A 57 25.22 13.43 20.22
N ILE A 58 24.59 12.52 19.49
CA ILE A 58 24.05 11.26 20.00
C ILE A 58 25.06 10.10 19.90
N CYS A 59 26.17 10.29 19.18
CA CYS A 59 27.11 9.23 18.81
C CYS A 59 28.41 9.31 19.63
N THR A 60 28.84 8.22 20.27
CA THR A 60 30.08 8.18 21.07
C THR A 60 31.36 8.27 20.23
N LEU A 61 31.28 8.03 18.92
CA LEU A 61 32.42 8.25 18.02
C LEU A 61 32.77 9.72 17.85
N PHE A 62 31.79 10.61 18.01
CA PHE A 62 31.94 12.04 17.77
C PHE A 62 31.41 12.80 18.99
N ASP A 63 32.29 13.33 19.82
CA ASP A 63 31.94 14.09 21.02
C ASP A 63 31.56 15.56 20.74
N TYR A 64 31.46 15.93 19.46
CA TYR A 64 31.18 17.28 18.98
C TYR A 64 29.88 17.38 18.18
N PRO A 65 29.23 18.56 18.16
CA PRO A 65 28.04 18.81 17.34
C PRO A 65 28.37 18.62 15.85
N HIS A 66 27.54 17.88 15.13
CA HIS A 66 27.76 17.59 13.72
C HIS A 66 26.46 17.46 12.92
N TYR A 67 26.56 17.62 11.60
CA TYR A 67 25.54 17.28 10.62
C TYR A 67 25.94 16.03 9.85
N LEU A 68 24.93 15.24 9.47
CA LEU A 68 25.13 14.03 8.67
C LEU A 68 24.88 14.32 7.20
N ILE A 69 25.82 13.96 6.31
CA ILE A 69 25.59 13.88 4.87
C ILE A 69 25.53 12.42 4.49
N LEU A 70 24.48 12.00 3.79
CA LEU A 70 24.28 10.62 3.40
C LEU A 70 24.79 10.35 1.99
N ASP A 71 25.41 9.19 1.80
CA ASP A 71 25.64 8.59 0.48
C ASP A 71 24.38 7.89 -0.05
N THR A 72 24.32 7.69 -1.37
CA THR A 72 23.24 6.98 -2.08
C THR A 72 23.03 5.57 -1.51
N ASN A 73 24.10 4.81 -1.27
CA ASN A 73 23.98 3.43 -0.79
C ASN A 73 23.37 3.34 0.62
N VAL A 74 23.70 4.31 1.48
CA VAL A 74 23.14 4.37 2.84
C VAL A 74 21.64 4.60 2.78
N VAL A 75 21.17 5.50 1.90
CA VAL A 75 19.73 5.76 1.73
C VAL A 75 18.99 4.55 1.16
N LEU A 76 19.58 3.86 0.18
CA LEU A 76 18.93 2.71 -0.46
C LEU A 76 18.83 1.49 0.47
N HIS A 77 19.83 1.29 1.33
CA HIS A 77 19.94 0.08 2.13
C HIS A 77 19.45 0.27 3.57
N GLN A 78 19.61 1.46 4.13
CA GLN A 78 19.36 1.74 5.56
C GLN A 78 18.18 2.70 5.77
N ILE A 79 17.21 2.72 4.84
CA ILE A 79 16.04 3.61 4.94
C ILE A 79 15.24 3.38 6.23
N ASP A 80 15.12 2.15 6.71
CA ASP A 80 14.37 1.81 7.93
C ASP A 80 15.08 2.36 9.19
N VAL A 81 16.41 2.47 9.17
CA VAL A 81 17.18 3.19 10.19
C VAL A 81 16.95 4.70 10.07
N LEU A 82 16.91 5.20 8.82
CA LEU A 82 16.63 6.61 8.54
C LEU A 82 15.18 6.99 8.80
N GLU A 83 14.25 6.09 9.11
CA GLU A 83 12.88 6.42 9.52
C GLU A 83 12.75 6.70 11.02
N GLU A 84 13.73 6.26 11.82
CA GLU A 84 13.72 6.45 13.27
C GLU A 84 13.97 7.90 13.69
N ASP A 85 13.27 8.32 14.74
CA ASP A 85 13.38 9.67 15.33
C ASP A 85 14.75 9.96 15.97
N ALA A 86 15.58 8.92 16.13
CA ALA A 86 16.93 9.04 16.68
C ALA A 86 17.84 9.92 15.81
N LEU A 87 17.75 9.81 14.47
CA LEU A 87 18.58 10.57 13.54
C LEU A 87 17.93 11.91 13.19
N LYS A 88 18.63 13.00 13.50
CA LYS A 88 18.22 14.40 13.25
C LYS A 88 19.34 15.18 12.58
N ASN A 89 19.00 16.32 11.98
CA ASN A 89 19.94 17.25 11.35
C ASN A 89 20.77 16.61 10.23
N VAL A 90 20.06 16.04 9.25
CA VAL A 90 20.62 15.33 8.11
C VAL A 90 20.49 16.17 6.84
N ILE A 91 21.56 16.25 6.07
CA ILE A 91 21.62 16.91 4.76
C ILE A 91 21.53 15.85 3.67
N ILE A 92 20.53 15.99 2.80
CA ILE A 92 20.33 15.15 1.62
C ILE A 92 20.69 15.95 0.38
N LEU A 93 21.73 15.52 -0.33
CA LEU A 93 22.18 16.17 -1.55
C LEU A 93 21.25 15.84 -2.72
N GLN A 94 21.06 16.79 -3.64
CA GLN A 94 20.27 16.59 -4.86
C GLN A 94 20.81 15.43 -5.71
N THR A 95 22.14 15.27 -5.81
CA THR A 95 22.74 14.13 -6.53
C THR A 95 22.26 12.79 -5.98
N VAL A 96 22.24 12.64 -4.65
CA VAL A 96 21.76 11.45 -3.95
C VAL A 96 20.26 11.25 -4.18
N LEU A 97 19.49 12.33 -4.07
CA LEU A 97 18.04 12.31 -4.28
C LEU A 97 17.65 11.88 -5.70
N GLU A 98 18.35 12.38 -6.72
CA GLU A 98 18.16 12.00 -8.13
C GLU A 98 18.58 10.55 -8.40
N GLU A 99 19.66 10.08 -7.77
CA GLU A 99 20.13 8.72 -7.93
C GLU A 99 19.17 7.71 -7.31
N VAL A 100 18.72 7.96 -6.07
CA VAL A 100 17.70 7.15 -5.40
C VAL A 100 16.41 7.10 -6.22
N LYS A 101 15.99 8.23 -6.79
CA LYS A 101 14.81 8.30 -7.69
C LYS A 101 14.95 7.41 -8.93
N HIS A 102 16.13 7.39 -9.54
CA HIS A 102 16.37 6.57 -10.73
C HIS A 102 16.51 5.08 -10.41
N GLN A 103 17.08 4.74 -9.26
CA GLN A 103 17.28 3.35 -8.85
C GLN A 103 16.00 2.73 -8.24
N ASN A 104 15.35 3.42 -7.31
CA ASN A 104 14.17 2.93 -6.61
C ASN A 104 13.19 4.05 -6.23
N THR A 105 12.14 4.21 -7.06
CA THR A 105 11.08 5.22 -6.84
C THR A 105 10.35 5.06 -5.50
N ALA A 106 10.22 3.84 -4.97
CA ALA A 106 9.54 3.62 -3.69
C ALA A 106 10.36 4.19 -2.51
N MET A 107 11.67 3.95 -2.51
CA MET A 107 12.58 4.53 -1.50
C MET A 107 12.66 6.05 -1.61
N TYR A 108 12.59 6.58 -2.83
CA TYR A 108 12.49 8.03 -3.05
C TYR A 108 11.26 8.64 -2.39
N GLN A 109 10.09 8.00 -2.47
CA GLN A 109 8.88 8.51 -1.79
C GLN A 109 9.02 8.47 -0.28
N ARG A 110 9.52 7.36 0.30
CA ARG A 110 9.82 7.26 1.74
C ARG A 110 10.78 8.36 2.19
N LEU A 111 11.84 8.61 1.41
CA LEU A 111 12.79 9.70 1.71
C LEU A 111 12.14 11.08 1.66
N LEU A 112 11.21 11.34 0.73
CA LEU A 112 10.46 12.59 0.70
C LEU A 112 9.55 12.76 1.92
N GLU A 113 8.93 11.68 2.41
CA GLU A 113 8.15 11.71 3.65
C GLU A 113 9.02 12.06 4.87
N ILE A 114 10.23 11.51 4.93
CA ILE A 114 11.24 11.86 5.94
C ILE A 114 11.62 13.35 5.85
N ILE A 115 11.90 13.85 4.65
CA ILE A 115 12.26 15.26 4.41
C ILE A 115 11.11 16.21 4.79
N ASN A 116 9.87 15.84 4.50
CA ASN A 116 8.69 16.66 4.82
C ASN A 116 8.39 16.70 6.32
N ASN A 117 8.93 15.77 7.12
CA ASN A 117 8.74 15.77 8.56
C ASN A 117 9.61 16.84 9.25
N LYS A 118 8.98 17.98 9.59
CA LYS A 118 9.64 19.13 10.23
C LYS A 118 10.35 18.80 11.54
N LYS A 119 9.89 17.79 12.30
CA LYS A 119 10.50 17.40 13.59
C LYS A 119 11.91 16.82 13.43
N ARG A 120 12.20 16.24 12.27
CA ARG A 120 13.45 15.50 12.01
C ARG A 120 14.55 16.37 11.41
N ARG A 121 14.17 17.53 10.86
CA ARG A 121 15.09 18.53 10.27
C ARG A 121 16.00 17.92 9.20
N PHE A 122 15.41 17.25 8.22
CA PHE A 122 16.13 16.78 7.04
C PHE A 122 16.11 17.90 5.99
N TYR A 123 17.30 18.37 5.59
CA TYR A 123 17.43 19.47 4.64
C TYR A 123 17.88 18.96 3.26
N SER A 124 17.17 19.33 2.20
CA SER A 124 17.56 19.00 0.82
C SER A 124 18.41 20.11 0.24
N PHE A 125 19.68 19.80 -0.06
CA PHE A 125 20.64 20.76 -0.61
C PHE A 125 20.86 20.54 -2.11
N VAL A 126 20.69 21.62 -2.88
CA VAL A 126 20.72 21.63 -4.36
C VAL A 126 22.16 21.75 -4.88
N ASN A 127 22.99 20.74 -4.59
CA ASN A 127 24.43 20.77 -4.89
C ASN A 127 24.78 20.77 -6.38
N GLU A 128 23.92 20.25 -7.25
CA GLU A 128 24.15 20.26 -8.70
C GLU A 128 24.02 21.66 -9.31
N HIS A 129 23.19 22.54 -8.74
CA HIS A 129 23.01 23.90 -9.25
C HIS A 129 23.83 24.93 -8.47
N HIS A 130 24.43 24.56 -7.34
CA HIS A 130 25.27 25.47 -6.57
C HIS A 130 26.67 25.58 -7.20
N LYS A 131 27.08 26.82 -7.51
CA LYS A 131 28.31 27.11 -8.25
C LYS A 131 29.57 26.49 -7.64
N ASP A 132 29.72 26.56 -6.32
CA ASP A 132 30.94 26.09 -5.65
C ASP A 132 31.00 24.56 -5.51
N THR A 133 29.84 23.88 -5.44
CA THR A 133 29.77 22.42 -5.24
C THR A 133 29.61 21.66 -6.55
N TYR A 134 29.24 22.34 -7.64
CA TYR A 134 29.12 21.70 -8.95
C TYR A 134 30.46 21.14 -9.43
N ILE A 135 30.38 19.96 -10.06
CA ILE A 135 31.51 19.31 -10.72
C ILE A 135 31.12 18.75 -12.10
N GLU A 136 32.06 18.86 -13.02
CA GLU A 136 31.99 18.24 -14.34
C GLU A 136 32.60 16.83 -14.30
N ARG A 137 32.11 15.96 -15.18
CA ARG A 137 32.61 14.59 -15.31
C ARG A 137 33.94 14.59 -16.05
N GLU A 138 34.93 13.94 -15.47
CA GLU A 138 36.27 13.84 -16.07
C GLU A 138 36.31 12.80 -17.20
N PRO A 139 37.20 12.98 -18.20
CA PRO A 139 37.34 12.00 -19.29
C PRO A 139 37.72 10.61 -18.76
N GLY A 140 36.88 9.60 -19.00
CA GLY A 140 37.10 8.22 -18.57
C GLY A 140 36.55 7.87 -17.18
N GLU A 141 36.10 8.85 -16.40
CA GLU A 141 35.47 8.65 -15.08
C GLU A 141 34.09 7.97 -15.24
N LYS A 142 33.73 7.03 -14.34
CA LYS A 142 32.37 6.46 -14.34
C LYS A 142 31.38 7.46 -13.73
N GLN A 143 30.08 7.22 -13.96
CA GLN A 143 29.05 8.09 -13.38
C GLN A 143 29.00 7.99 -11.85
N ASN A 144 29.23 6.79 -11.29
CA ASN A 144 29.28 6.56 -9.84
C ASN A 144 30.41 7.36 -9.20
N ASP A 145 31.64 7.17 -9.71
CA ASP A 145 32.83 7.87 -9.22
C ASP A 145 32.65 9.40 -9.22
N ARG A 146 31.99 9.94 -10.26
CA ARG A 146 31.63 11.37 -10.32
C ARG A 146 30.62 11.74 -9.22
N ASN A 147 29.58 10.94 -9.01
CA ASN A 147 28.58 11.23 -7.97
C ASN A 147 29.23 11.22 -6.58
N ASP A 148 30.08 10.23 -6.30
CA ASP A 148 30.84 10.12 -5.04
C ASP A 148 31.72 11.36 -4.82
N ARG A 149 32.39 11.83 -5.89
CA ARG A 149 33.18 13.07 -5.86
C ARG A 149 32.32 14.31 -5.66
N ALA A 150 31.10 14.35 -6.19
CA ALA A 150 30.16 15.46 -5.97
C ALA A 150 29.71 15.53 -4.50
N ILE A 151 29.49 14.36 -3.87
CA ILE A 151 29.16 14.25 -2.46
C ILE A 151 30.32 14.75 -1.60
N ARG A 152 31.55 14.25 -1.85
CA ARG A 152 32.76 14.69 -1.14
C ARG A 152 33.02 16.19 -1.27
N LYS A 153 32.85 16.75 -2.47
CA LYS A 153 32.99 18.21 -2.68
C LYS A 153 31.95 19.01 -1.92
N ALA A 154 30.70 18.52 -1.84
CA ALA A 154 29.67 19.17 -1.03
C ALA A 154 30.04 19.11 0.47
N CYS A 155 30.55 17.98 0.98
CA CYS A 155 31.04 17.88 2.36
C CYS A 155 32.13 18.90 2.67
N ALA A 156 33.16 18.98 1.81
CA ALA A 156 34.25 19.95 1.96
C ALA A 156 33.76 21.40 1.88
N TRP A 157 32.78 21.68 1.01
CA TRP A 157 32.16 22.99 0.92
C TRP A 157 31.39 23.35 2.20
N TYR A 158 30.60 22.44 2.77
CA TYR A 158 29.90 22.71 4.02
C TYR A 158 30.86 22.98 5.18
N GLU A 159 31.94 22.21 5.33
CA GLU A 159 32.95 22.42 6.38
C GLU A 159 33.63 23.80 6.24
N THR A 160 34.01 24.18 5.01
CA THR A 160 34.61 25.50 4.73
C THR A 160 33.60 26.64 4.87
N HIS A 161 32.37 26.46 4.43
CA HIS A 161 31.31 27.47 4.53
C HIS A 161 30.94 27.76 5.98
N LEU A 162 30.70 26.72 6.79
CA LEU A 162 30.30 26.87 8.19
C LEU A 162 31.44 27.41 9.07
N SER A 163 32.69 27.02 8.80
CA SER A 163 33.85 27.58 9.52
C SER A 163 34.01 29.08 9.28
N ILE A 164 33.76 29.57 8.06
CA ILE A 164 33.84 31.00 7.72
C ILE A 164 32.64 31.79 8.26
N CYS A 165 31.45 31.20 8.28
CA CYS A 165 30.20 31.92 8.57
C CYS A 165 29.77 31.88 10.05
N SER A 166 30.49 31.17 10.92
CA SER A 166 30.18 31.09 12.37
C SER A 166 30.84 32.22 13.18
N VAL A 167 30.11 32.76 14.16
CA VAL A 167 30.54 33.94 14.96
C VAL A 167 31.47 33.57 16.12
N ASP A 168 31.33 32.36 16.67
CA ASP A 168 32.05 31.92 17.89
C ASP A 168 33.19 30.92 17.62
N GLY A 169 33.52 30.64 16.35
CA GLY A 169 34.47 29.58 15.97
C GLY A 169 33.99 28.16 16.32
N LYS A 170 32.79 28.02 16.87
CA LYS A 170 32.09 26.77 17.14
C LYS A 170 31.00 26.60 16.09
N PHE A 171 31.22 25.66 15.18
CA PHE A 171 30.27 25.28 14.15
C PHE A 171 30.04 23.77 14.17
N PRO A 172 28.89 23.28 13.71
CA PRO A 172 28.65 21.85 13.55
C PRO A 172 29.59 21.29 12.47
N LYS A 173 30.36 20.25 12.80
CA LYS A 173 31.22 19.55 11.83
C LYS A 173 30.40 18.69 10.87
N ILE A 174 30.97 18.35 9.73
CA ILE A 174 30.32 17.47 8.76
C ILE A 174 30.83 16.03 8.89
N VAL A 175 29.90 15.08 8.98
CA VAL A 175 30.19 13.64 8.96
C VAL A 175 29.51 12.99 7.76
N LEU A 176 30.30 12.39 6.87
CA LEU A 176 29.82 11.64 5.71
C LEU A 176 29.53 10.18 6.09
N LEU A 177 28.29 9.74 5.93
CA LEU A 177 27.90 8.33 6.05
C LEU A 177 27.99 7.66 4.68
N THR A 178 28.94 6.74 4.52
CA THR A 178 29.16 6.00 3.26
C THR A 178 29.52 4.55 3.53
N ASP A 179 28.75 3.64 2.92
CA ASP A 179 29.03 2.21 2.95
C ASP A 179 29.98 1.79 1.80
N ASP A 180 30.21 2.66 0.80
CA ASP A 180 31.23 2.43 -0.23
C ASP A 180 32.65 2.58 0.36
N GLU A 181 33.43 1.51 0.29
CA GLU A 181 34.80 1.44 0.78
C GLU A 181 35.77 2.34 0.00
N ASN A 182 35.60 2.46 -1.32
CA ASN A 182 36.46 3.31 -2.14
C ASN A 182 36.19 4.79 -1.84
N ASN A 183 34.92 5.18 -1.77
CA ASN A 183 34.54 6.55 -1.41
C ASN A 183 35.06 6.92 -0.01
N ARG A 184 34.97 5.99 0.94
CA ARG A 184 35.50 6.17 2.30
C ARG A 184 37.02 6.38 2.32
N LYS A 185 37.79 5.57 1.60
CA LYS A 185 39.26 5.71 1.51
C LYS A 185 39.65 7.10 0.99
N ILE A 186 39.03 7.53 -0.11
CA ILE A 186 39.35 8.83 -0.73
C ILE A 186 38.89 9.98 0.18
N ALA A 187 37.73 9.87 0.83
CA ALA A 187 37.25 10.88 1.77
C ALA A 187 38.24 11.10 2.94
N VAL A 188 38.83 10.03 3.48
CA VAL A 188 39.85 10.12 4.54
C VAL A 188 41.12 10.80 4.02
N GLU A 189 41.55 10.49 2.80
CA GLU A 189 42.71 11.14 2.15
C GLU A 189 42.48 12.65 1.92
N GLU A 190 41.24 13.05 1.62
CA GLU A 190 40.82 14.44 1.46
C GLU A 190 40.56 15.17 2.79
N GLY A 191 40.71 14.49 3.92
CA GLY A 191 40.50 15.07 5.26
C GLY A 191 39.03 15.21 5.67
N ILE A 192 38.10 14.54 4.98
CA ILE A 192 36.67 14.54 5.29
C ILE A 192 36.41 13.47 6.35
N VAL A 193 35.70 13.83 7.44
CA VAL A 193 35.29 12.87 8.46
C VAL A 193 34.19 11.97 7.89
N CYS A 194 34.42 10.66 7.89
CA CYS A 194 33.48 9.68 7.35
C CYS A 194 33.45 8.39 8.19
N CYS A 195 32.32 7.69 8.15
CA CYS A 195 32.15 6.38 8.77
C CYS A 195 31.09 5.56 8.01
N THR A 196 31.02 4.25 8.29
CA THR A 196 29.94 3.41 7.73
C THR A 196 28.65 3.63 8.49
N ALA A 197 27.51 3.33 7.87
CA ALA A 197 26.22 3.41 8.56
C ALA A 197 26.19 2.49 9.78
N LYS A 198 26.83 1.31 9.67
CA LYS A 198 26.98 0.36 10.77
C LYS A 198 27.77 0.94 11.93
N ASP A 199 28.96 1.46 11.68
CA ASP A 199 29.83 1.99 12.75
C ASP A 199 29.15 3.17 13.46
N TYR A 200 28.47 4.04 12.71
CA TYR A 200 27.72 5.15 13.28
C TYR A 200 26.61 4.63 14.21
N VAL A 201 25.76 3.74 13.73
CA VAL A 201 24.60 3.20 14.47
C VAL A 201 25.01 2.40 15.71
N GLU A 202 26.08 1.59 15.64
CA GLU A 202 26.60 0.83 16.80
C GLU A 202 27.05 1.72 17.96
N ASN A 203 27.38 2.99 17.67
CA ASN A 203 27.87 3.95 18.64
C ASN A 203 26.83 5.03 19.00
N VAL A 204 25.58 4.91 18.54
CA VAL A 204 24.50 5.81 18.96
C VAL A 204 24.04 5.46 20.38
N THR A 205 24.09 6.45 21.28
CA THR A 205 23.61 6.35 22.65
C THR A 205 22.11 6.60 22.73
N GLY A 206 21.42 5.87 23.60
CA GLY A 206 19.98 6.02 23.83
C GLY A 206 19.06 5.24 22.88
N ALA A 207 19.59 4.56 21.86
CA ALA A 207 18.79 3.81 20.88
C ALA A 207 19.30 2.36 20.66
N ILE A 208 19.22 1.52 21.69
CA ILE A 208 19.73 0.13 21.69
C ILE A 208 19.11 -0.73 20.56
N GLY A 209 17.87 -0.44 20.15
CA GLY A 209 17.18 -1.17 19.09
C GLY A 209 17.56 -0.77 17.66
N LEU A 210 18.37 0.28 17.46
CA LEU A 210 18.71 0.78 16.12
C LEU A 210 19.62 -0.20 15.35
N ILE A 211 20.46 -0.95 16.07
CA ILE A 211 21.39 -1.94 15.50
C ILE A 211 20.62 -3.09 14.84
N ASP A 212 19.50 -3.51 15.42
CA ASP A 212 18.69 -4.61 14.89
C ASP A 212 17.96 -4.23 13.58
N LYS A 213 17.90 -2.92 13.26
CA LYS A 213 17.32 -2.38 12.02
C LYS A 213 18.31 -2.22 10.87
N LEU A 214 19.59 -2.53 11.07
CA LEU A 214 20.59 -2.45 10.01
C LEU A 214 20.38 -3.56 8.98
N SER A 215 20.14 -3.17 7.73
CA SER A 215 20.07 -4.07 6.59
C SER A 215 21.44 -4.67 6.27
N LYS A 216 21.47 -5.95 5.89
CA LYS A 216 22.71 -6.63 5.45
C LYS A 216 22.71 -6.88 3.95
N ASN A 217 23.37 -5.99 3.22
CA ASN A 217 23.75 -6.26 1.84
C ASN A 217 25.14 -6.89 1.79
N VAL A 218 25.16 -8.23 1.81
CA VAL A 218 26.37 -8.99 1.51
C VAL A 218 26.58 -8.92 0.00
N ILE A 219 27.50 -8.06 -0.45
CA ILE A 219 28.12 -8.25 -1.77
C ILE A 219 28.86 -9.58 -1.68
N PRO A 220 28.59 -10.58 -2.56
CA PRO A 220 29.26 -11.87 -2.46
C PRO A 220 30.74 -11.68 -2.79
N GLU A 221 31.60 -11.59 -1.77
CA GLU A 221 33.01 -11.90 -1.92
C GLU A 221 33.11 -13.36 -2.33
N THR A 222 33.65 -13.59 -3.53
CA THR A 222 34.11 -14.87 -4.09
C THR A 222 33.33 -16.11 -3.66
N CYS A 223 32.46 -16.58 -4.56
CA CYS A 223 31.77 -17.87 -4.51
C CYS A 223 32.59 -18.96 -3.77
N SER A 224 32.19 -19.27 -2.54
CA SER A 224 32.62 -20.50 -1.87
C SER A 224 31.91 -21.70 -2.50
N ARG A 225 32.48 -22.89 -2.29
CA ARG A 225 32.48 -24.01 -3.25
C ARG A 225 31.18 -24.77 -3.49
N ASP A 226 30.06 -24.51 -2.80
CA ASP A 226 28.78 -25.22 -3.08
C ASP A 226 27.57 -24.27 -3.00
N ALA A 227 27.12 -23.75 -4.13
CA ALA A 227 25.93 -22.88 -4.19
C ALA A 227 24.66 -23.73 -4.28
N LEU A 228 23.75 -23.59 -3.30
CA LEU A 228 22.47 -24.31 -3.23
C LEU A 228 21.52 -24.00 -4.40
N TYR A 229 21.57 -22.77 -4.90
CA TYR A 229 20.69 -22.33 -5.99
C TYR A 229 21.44 -21.91 -7.26
N PRO A 230 20.82 -22.07 -8.44
CA PRO A 230 21.38 -21.58 -9.69
C PRO A 230 21.45 -20.05 -9.72
N ALA A 231 22.43 -19.54 -10.48
CA ALA A 231 22.58 -18.10 -10.71
C ALA A 231 21.45 -17.59 -11.60
N HIS A 232 20.99 -16.35 -11.35
CA HIS A 232 20.02 -15.70 -12.20
C HIS A 232 20.69 -15.16 -13.47
N LEU A 233 19.97 -15.20 -14.59
CA LEU A 233 20.41 -14.60 -15.85
C LEU A 233 20.52 -13.07 -15.72
N THR A 234 21.41 -12.47 -16.51
CA THR A 234 21.54 -11.01 -16.55
C THR A 234 20.29 -10.36 -17.19
N PRO A 235 19.95 -9.11 -16.85
CA PRO A 235 18.79 -8.42 -17.45
C PRO A 235 18.82 -8.39 -18.98
N SER A 236 20.01 -8.27 -19.58
CA SER A 236 20.19 -8.29 -21.04
C SER A 236 19.80 -9.65 -21.64
N GLN A 237 20.24 -10.76 -21.02
CA GLN A 237 19.91 -12.11 -21.47
C GLN A 237 18.43 -12.43 -21.28
N ILE A 238 17.81 -11.95 -20.20
CA ILE A 238 16.37 -12.10 -19.97
C ILE A 238 15.58 -11.39 -21.08
N HIS A 239 15.90 -10.13 -21.35
CA HIS A 239 15.21 -9.36 -22.39
C HIS A 239 15.40 -9.96 -23.80
N GLU A 240 16.59 -10.46 -24.11
CA GLU A 240 16.84 -11.16 -25.38
C GLU A 240 16.06 -12.48 -25.46
N GLY A 241 16.05 -13.26 -24.38
CA GLY A 241 15.29 -14.51 -24.30
C GLY A 241 13.79 -14.31 -24.44
N ILE A 242 13.23 -13.23 -23.86
CA ILE A 242 11.82 -12.86 -24.03
C ILE A 242 11.54 -12.44 -25.47
N ARG A 243 12.42 -11.64 -26.08
CA ARG A 243 12.26 -11.19 -27.48
C ARG A 243 12.29 -12.36 -28.46
N ASN A 244 13.16 -13.34 -28.20
CA ASN A 244 13.30 -14.54 -29.03
C ASN A 244 12.24 -15.61 -28.72
N GLY A 245 11.32 -15.37 -27.77
CA GLY A 245 10.26 -16.31 -27.40
C GLY A 245 10.74 -17.55 -26.62
N LYS A 246 12.00 -17.56 -26.16
CA LYS A 246 12.55 -18.67 -25.36
C LYS A 246 12.15 -18.57 -23.88
N LEU A 247 12.03 -17.35 -23.37
CA LEU A 247 11.66 -17.06 -21.98
C LEU A 247 10.33 -16.34 -21.93
N TYR A 248 9.58 -16.60 -20.86
CA TYR A 248 8.27 -16.00 -20.65
C TYR A 248 8.27 -15.18 -19.36
N GLN A 249 7.71 -13.98 -19.44
CA GLN A 249 7.52 -13.13 -18.27
C GLN A 249 6.18 -13.44 -17.60
N GLY A 250 6.18 -13.66 -16.29
CA GLY A 250 4.98 -13.94 -15.51
C GLY A 250 5.05 -13.43 -14.08
N THR A 251 3.93 -13.57 -13.37
CA THR A 251 3.86 -13.29 -11.92
C THR A 251 3.89 -14.61 -11.15
N TYR A 252 4.80 -14.72 -10.18
CA TYR A 252 4.89 -15.88 -9.30
C TYR A 252 3.77 -15.85 -8.25
N ARG A 253 3.14 -17.00 -8.04
CA ARG A 253 2.12 -17.25 -7.03
C ARG A 253 2.51 -18.50 -6.23
N ALA A 254 2.92 -18.32 -4.99
CA ALA A 254 3.26 -19.45 -4.13
C ALA A 254 1.99 -20.19 -3.68
N SER A 255 2.08 -21.51 -3.52
CA SER A 255 0.98 -22.28 -2.93
C SER A 255 0.93 -22.04 -1.42
N ARG A 256 -0.29 -21.97 -0.86
CA ARG A 256 -0.50 -21.87 0.59
C ARG A 256 -0.32 -23.21 1.30
N ASP A 257 -0.55 -24.29 0.58
CA ASP A 257 -0.56 -25.65 1.12
C ASP A 257 0.77 -26.36 0.94
N ASN A 258 1.60 -25.92 -0.01
CA ASN A 258 2.88 -26.56 -0.31
C ASN A 258 3.96 -25.53 -0.68
N PHE A 259 4.95 -25.35 0.20
CA PHE A 259 6.04 -24.38 -0.02
C PHE A 259 7.03 -24.77 -1.12
N LEU A 260 7.01 -26.03 -1.58
CA LEU A 260 7.81 -26.51 -2.72
C LEU A 260 7.08 -26.34 -4.05
N GLU A 261 5.85 -25.84 -4.04
CA GLU A 261 5.07 -25.62 -5.25
C GLU A 261 4.63 -24.16 -5.38
N GLY A 262 4.67 -23.68 -6.61
CA GLY A 262 4.08 -22.41 -6.98
C GLY A 262 3.66 -22.44 -8.43
N THR A 263 2.97 -21.38 -8.84
CA THR A 263 2.51 -21.21 -10.21
C THR A 263 2.98 -19.89 -10.77
N ALA A 264 3.32 -19.88 -12.05
CA ALA A 264 3.61 -18.66 -12.80
C ALA A 264 2.42 -18.34 -13.71
N VAL A 265 1.81 -17.18 -13.47
CA VAL A 265 0.76 -16.65 -14.34
C VAL A 265 1.44 -15.86 -15.46
N VAL A 266 1.43 -16.42 -16.67
CA VAL A 266 2.04 -15.84 -17.87
C VAL A 266 0.95 -15.37 -18.83
N ASN A 267 1.10 -14.15 -19.35
CA ASN A 267 0.16 -13.62 -20.33
C ASN A 267 0.22 -14.43 -21.63
N GLY A 268 -0.93 -14.94 -22.08
CA GLY A 268 -1.05 -15.73 -23.31
C GLY A 268 -1.21 -17.24 -23.08
N PHE A 269 -1.07 -17.72 -21.84
CA PHE A 269 -1.39 -19.10 -21.47
C PHE A 269 -2.73 -19.15 -20.71
N GLU A 270 -3.60 -20.08 -21.06
CA GLU A 270 -4.89 -20.28 -20.38
C GLU A 270 -4.72 -20.92 -19.00
N LYS A 271 -3.77 -21.86 -18.88
CA LYS A 271 -3.42 -22.53 -17.63
C LYS A 271 -2.15 -21.91 -17.05
N PRO A 272 -2.07 -21.73 -15.71
CA PRO A 272 -0.84 -21.30 -15.07
C PRO A 272 0.26 -22.37 -15.19
N ILE A 273 1.52 -21.94 -15.21
CA ILE A 273 2.68 -22.83 -15.34
C ILE A 273 3.10 -23.28 -13.95
N LEU A 274 3.19 -24.59 -13.72
CA LEU A 274 3.62 -25.18 -12.46
C LEU A 274 5.14 -25.08 -12.28
N LEU A 275 5.56 -24.62 -11.11
CA LEU A 275 6.94 -24.54 -10.67
C LEU A 275 7.10 -25.42 -9.43
N GLN A 276 8.03 -26.38 -9.48
CA GLN A 276 8.24 -27.34 -8.40
C GLN A 276 9.68 -27.31 -7.90
N GLY A 277 9.84 -27.54 -6.60
CA GLY A 277 11.13 -27.66 -5.93
C GLY A 277 11.81 -26.32 -5.68
N HIS A 278 12.84 -26.35 -4.83
CA HIS A 278 13.63 -25.17 -4.50
C HIS A 278 14.39 -24.65 -5.72
N ILE A 279 14.85 -25.55 -6.59
CA ILE A 279 15.58 -25.20 -7.81
C ILE A 279 14.64 -24.62 -8.87
N GLY A 280 13.42 -25.17 -9.02
CA GLY A 280 12.44 -24.68 -9.97
C GLY A 280 11.88 -23.29 -9.60
N ILE A 281 11.64 -23.04 -8.31
CA ILE A 281 11.19 -21.73 -7.79
C ILE A 281 12.33 -20.70 -7.78
N ASN A 282 13.57 -21.14 -7.54
CA ASN A 282 14.80 -20.34 -7.63
C ASN A 282 14.76 -18.98 -6.91
N ARG A 283 14.50 -19.02 -5.58
CA ARG A 283 14.50 -17.84 -4.69
C ARG A 283 13.47 -16.77 -5.08
N ALA A 284 12.37 -17.14 -5.74
CA ALA A 284 11.22 -16.26 -5.96
C ALA A 284 10.35 -16.16 -4.70
N VAL A 285 9.73 -14.99 -4.48
CA VAL A 285 8.77 -14.73 -3.38
C VAL A 285 7.41 -14.39 -3.99
N ASP A 286 6.31 -14.71 -3.31
CA ASP A 286 4.96 -14.48 -3.81
C ASP A 286 4.76 -13.05 -4.34
N GLY A 287 4.20 -12.94 -5.55
CA GLY A 287 3.96 -11.67 -6.23
C GLY A 287 5.14 -11.13 -7.04
N ASP A 288 6.31 -11.77 -7.00
CA ASP A 288 7.47 -11.38 -7.82
C ASP A 288 7.15 -11.49 -9.32
N THR A 289 7.72 -10.57 -10.10
CA THR A 289 7.72 -10.66 -11.57
C THR A 289 8.95 -11.44 -12.01
N ILE A 290 8.73 -12.62 -12.59
CA ILE A 290 9.76 -13.62 -12.88
C ILE A 290 9.89 -13.88 -14.39
N ALA A 291 11.08 -14.34 -14.78
CA ALA A 291 11.35 -14.91 -16.10
C ALA A 291 11.41 -16.44 -15.96
N VAL A 292 10.56 -17.13 -16.73
CA VAL A 292 10.39 -18.59 -16.70
C VAL A 292 10.86 -19.21 -18.00
N GLU A 293 11.61 -20.30 -17.89
CA GLU A 293 11.89 -21.23 -18.97
C GLU A 293 10.93 -22.41 -18.83
N ILE A 294 10.12 -22.67 -19.87
CA ILE A 294 9.14 -23.76 -19.89
C ILE A 294 9.84 -25.03 -20.35
N PHE A 295 9.55 -26.15 -19.69
CA PHE A 295 10.09 -27.45 -20.08
C PHE A 295 9.35 -28.05 -21.28
N PRO A 296 9.98 -28.97 -22.02
CA PRO A 296 9.31 -29.77 -23.04
C PRO A 296 8.07 -30.49 -22.49
N GLU A 297 7.09 -30.78 -23.34
CA GLU A 297 5.80 -31.38 -22.94
C GLU A 297 6.00 -32.74 -22.25
N GLU A 298 7.09 -33.46 -22.53
CA GLU A 298 7.42 -34.74 -21.91
C GLU A 298 7.77 -34.61 -20.40
N GLU A 299 8.18 -33.42 -19.97
CA GLU A 299 8.55 -33.12 -18.57
C GLU A 299 7.42 -32.43 -17.79
N TRP A 300 6.25 -32.28 -18.41
CA TRP A 300 5.09 -31.71 -17.75
C TRP A 300 4.55 -32.64 -16.67
N ARG A 301 4.12 -32.03 -15.57
CA ARG A 301 3.69 -32.72 -14.34
C ARG A 301 2.33 -32.21 -13.89
N ARG A 302 1.73 -32.96 -12.98
CA ARG A 302 0.53 -32.57 -12.26
C ARG A 302 0.90 -31.84 -10.95
N PRO A 303 0.04 -30.92 -10.47
CA PRO A 303 0.13 -30.42 -9.10
C PRO A 303 0.05 -31.57 -8.09
N SER A 304 0.71 -31.42 -6.95
CA SER A 304 0.65 -32.43 -5.89
C SER A 304 -0.59 -32.24 -5.01
N ASP A 305 -1.25 -33.33 -4.61
CA ASP A 305 -2.34 -33.31 -3.62
C ASP A 305 -1.83 -33.23 -2.15
N ILE A 306 -0.53 -32.98 -1.97
CA ILE A 306 0.16 -33.08 -0.68
C ILE A 306 0.23 -31.69 -0.03
N VAL A 307 -0.25 -31.61 1.21
CA VAL A 307 -0.05 -30.45 2.07
C VAL A 307 1.30 -30.58 2.78
N LEU A 308 2.26 -29.72 2.45
CA LEU A 308 3.58 -29.66 3.06
C LEU A 308 3.74 -28.35 3.84
N GLU A 309 3.99 -28.48 5.14
CA GLU A 309 4.37 -27.35 6.00
C GLU A 309 5.85 -27.49 6.40
N ASP A 310 6.63 -26.42 6.26
CA ASP A 310 8.00 -26.36 6.80
C ASP A 310 7.89 -26.36 8.34
N LYS A 311 7.96 -27.54 8.95
CA LYS A 311 7.90 -27.78 10.41
C LYS A 311 9.25 -28.07 11.04
N ALA A 312 10.32 -28.15 10.25
CA ALA A 312 11.65 -28.48 10.77
C ALA A 312 12.17 -27.35 11.66
N ASP A 313 12.76 -27.69 12.81
CA ASP A 313 13.51 -26.75 13.65
C ASP A 313 14.87 -26.49 12.97
N ASP A 314 14.96 -25.41 12.20
CA ASP A 314 16.14 -24.94 11.44
C ASP A 314 17.07 -26.06 10.92
N PRO A 315 16.77 -26.67 9.77
CA PRO A 315 17.61 -27.73 9.18
C PRO A 315 18.97 -27.22 8.68
N GLY A 316 19.29 -25.93 8.90
CA GLY A 316 20.48 -25.28 8.37
C GLY A 316 20.39 -25.04 6.86
N ASP A 317 21.54 -24.74 6.24
CA ASP A 317 21.67 -24.50 4.81
C ASP A 317 21.80 -25.83 4.02
N GLN A 318 20.93 -26.78 4.31
CA GLN A 318 20.79 -28.03 3.57
C GLN A 318 19.42 -28.04 2.88
N LEU A 319 19.42 -28.22 1.55
CA LEU A 319 18.21 -28.58 0.84
C LEU A 319 17.98 -30.07 1.09
N GLU A 320 16.83 -30.43 1.64
CA GLU A 320 16.41 -31.83 1.73
C GLU A 320 16.49 -32.45 0.33
N GLU A 321 16.89 -33.72 0.23
CA GLU A 321 16.89 -34.40 -1.06
C GLU A 321 15.45 -34.37 -1.62
N GLU A 322 15.22 -33.51 -2.62
CA GLU A 322 13.92 -33.35 -3.32
C GLU A 322 13.36 -34.72 -3.75
N ALA A 323 14.25 -35.68 -4.00
CA ALA A 323 13.94 -37.06 -4.33
C ALA A 323 13.20 -37.86 -3.24
N VAL A 324 13.24 -37.48 -1.96
CA VAL A 324 12.56 -38.21 -0.87
C VAL A 324 11.13 -37.68 -0.66
N LEU A 325 10.92 -36.37 -0.77
CA LEU A 325 9.60 -35.74 -0.64
C LEU A 325 8.75 -35.88 -1.92
N LEU A 326 9.35 -35.79 -3.11
CA LEU A 326 8.65 -36.03 -4.38
C LEU A 326 8.30 -37.51 -4.62
N LYS A 327 8.99 -38.46 -3.95
CA LYS A 327 8.71 -39.91 -4.04
C LYS A 327 7.46 -40.35 -3.27
N VAL A 328 6.92 -39.51 -2.39
CA VAL A 328 5.64 -39.79 -1.71
C VAL A 328 4.44 -39.66 -2.66
N ALA A 329 4.65 -39.06 -3.84
CA ALA A 329 3.70 -39.11 -4.94
C ALA A 329 3.94 -40.37 -5.79
N GLU A 330 3.21 -41.46 -5.50
CA GLU A 330 3.14 -42.58 -6.45
C GLU A 330 2.66 -42.08 -7.83
N PRO A 331 3.15 -42.67 -8.94
CA PRO A 331 2.61 -42.40 -10.26
C PRO A 331 1.21 -43.03 -10.35
N VAL A 332 0.17 -42.25 -10.03
CA VAL A 332 -1.21 -42.64 -10.31
C VAL A 332 -1.43 -42.53 -11.82
N ASP A 333 -2.11 -43.54 -12.38
CA ASP A 333 -2.25 -43.84 -13.81
C ASP A 333 -2.40 -42.65 -14.75
N LYS A 334 -1.76 -42.81 -15.92
CA LYS A 334 -1.89 -41.94 -17.10
C LYS A 334 -3.33 -41.95 -17.63
N SER A 335 -4.15 -41.05 -17.09
CA SER A 335 -5.32 -40.53 -17.80
C SER A 335 -4.99 -39.11 -18.26
N ASP A 336 -5.16 -38.85 -19.55
CA ASP A 336 -4.63 -37.67 -20.28
C ASP A 336 -5.19 -36.29 -19.85
N GLU A 337 -6.00 -36.18 -18.78
CA GLU A 337 -6.80 -34.98 -18.53
C GLU A 337 -6.17 -33.91 -17.60
N GLU A 338 -5.07 -34.19 -16.89
CA GLU A 338 -4.58 -33.27 -15.82
C GLU A 338 -3.09 -32.92 -15.84
N VAL A 339 -2.40 -33.09 -16.97
CA VAL A 339 -1.01 -32.60 -17.12
C VAL A 339 -1.00 -31.07 -17.28
N THR A 340 -0.20 -30.38 -16.46
CA THR A 340 -0.05 -28.92 -16.50
C THR A 340 1.34 -28.51 -17.00
N PRO A 341 1.47 -27.40 -17.75
CA PRO A 341 2.77 -26.92 -18.20
C PRO A 341 3.71 -26.70 -17.03
N THR A 342 4.92 -27.26 -17.07
CA THR A 342 5.95 -27.08 -16.03
C THR A 342 7.10 -26.22 -16.52
N GLY A 343 7.77 -25.54 -15.58
CA GLY A 343 8.96 -24.76 -15.91
C GLY A 343 9.83 -24.49 -14.70
N LYS A 344 10.84 -23.63 -14.92
CA LYS A 344 11.73 -23.13 -13.86
C LYS A 344 11.96 -21.64 -14.00
N VAL A 345 12.19 -20.99 -12.86
CA VAL A 345 12.55 -19.58 -12.77
C VAL A 345 14.04 -19.42 -13.09
N VAL A 346 14.35 -18.66 -14.13
CA VAL A 346 15.74 -18.39 -14.56
C VAL A 346 16.24 -17.01 -14.16
N GLY A 347 15.34 -16.12 -13.72
CA GLY A 347 15.68 -14.80 -13.25
C GLY A 347 14.47 -14.04 -12.72
N ILE A 348 14.75 -12.98 -11.98
CA ILE A 348 13.73 -12.17 -11.32
C ILE A 348 13.83 -10.77 -11.90
N ILE A 349 12.77 -10.35 -12.57
CA ILE A 349 12.70 -9.06 -13.28
C ILE A 349 12.40 -7.94 -12.30
N ARG A 350 11.47 -8.18 -11.37
CA ARG A 350 11.08 -7.20 -10.36
C ARG A 350 10.65 -7.92 -9.08
N ARG A 351 11.32 -7.59 -7.98
CA ARG A 351 10.93 -8.02 -6.62
C ARG A 351 9.71 -7.24 -6.15
N LYS A 352 8.81 -7.90 -5.42
CA LYS A 352 7.67 -7.27 -4.74
C LYS A 352 7.73 -7.48 -3.23
N TRP A 353 8.92 -7.31 -2.67
CA TRP A 353 9.12 -7.39 -1.22
C TRP A 353 8.46 -6.22 -0.51
N ARG A 354 7.92 -6.52 0.67
CA ARG A 354 7.35 -5.55 1.60
C ARG A 354 7.84 -5.89 3.01
N GLN A 355 7.39 -5.11 3.98
CA GLN A 355 7.55 -5.48 5.38
C GLN A 355 6.54 -6.60 5.71
N TYR A 356 7.00 -7.64 6.41
CA TYR A 356 6.23 -8.82 6.77
C TYR A 356 6.11 -8.93 8.29
N CYS A 357 4.90 -9.17 8.77
CA CYS A 357 4.60 -9.43 10.17
C CYS A 357 4.79 -10.91 10.48
N GLY A 358 5.15 -11.23 11.71
CA GLY A 358 5.35 -12.61 12.11
C GLY A 358 5.89 -12.75 13.52
N ILE A 359 6.52 -13.88 13.79
CA ILE A 359 7.08 -14.22 15.10
C ILE A 359 8.52 -14.72 14.96
N LEU A 360 9.30 -14.49 16.01
CA LEU A 360 10.67 -15.00 16.10
C LEU A 360 10.66 -16.41 16.67
N MET A 361 11.25 -17.37 15.94
CA MET A 361 11.52 -18.69 16.48
C MET A 361 12.78 -18.65 17.34
N ARG A 362 12.64 -19.12 18.60
CA ARG A 362 13.78 -19.21 19.51
C ARG A 362 14.78 -20.23 18.99
N SER A 363 16.05 -19.83 18.94
CA SER A 363 17.12 -20.77 18.70
C SER A 363 17.30 -21.65 19.94
N LYS A 364 17.65 -22.93 19.73
CA LYS A 364 17.96 -23.86 20.82
C LYS A 364 19.28 -23.52 21.52
N PHE A 365 20.12 -22.66 20.91
CA PHE A 365 21.41 -22.24 21.44
C PHE A 365 21.30 -20.90 22.20
N PRO A 366 21.55 -20.88 23.51
CA PRO A 366 21.56 -19.65 24.30
C PRO A 366 22.66 -18.70 23.81
N GLY A 367 22.33 -17.42 23.59
CA GLY A 367 23.27 -16.40 23.10
C GLY A 367 23.56 -16.45 21.60
N ALA A 368 22.83 -17.27 20.83
CA ALA A 368 22.85 -17.17 19.37
C ALA A 368 22.40 -15.76 18.94
N VAL A 369 23.06 -15.22 17.92
CA VAL A 369 22.68 -13.92 17.32
C VAL A 369 21.77 -14.14 16.11
N ARG A 370 21.82 -15.32 15.49
CA ARG A 370 21.04 -15.69 14.31
C ARG A 370 19.79 -16.45 14.70
N HIS A 371 18.66 -15.99 14.20
CA HIS A 371 17.34 -16.55 14.46
C HIS A 371 16.54 -16.68 13.17
N LEU A 372 15.54 -17.55 13.19
CA LEU A 372 14.56 -17.66 12.13
C LEU A 372 13.28 -16.92 12.51
N PHE A 373 12.83 -16.09 11.60
CA PHE A 373 11.54 -15.41 11.65
C PHE A 373 10.53 -16.20 10.80
N THR A 374 9.36 -16.45 11.37
CA THR A 374 8.23 -17.08 10.69
C THR A 374 7.20 -16.02 10.36
N PRO A 375 7.01 -15.69 9.07
CA PRO A 375 5.97 -14.76 8.63
C PRO A 375 4.56 -15.24 9.00
N ALA A 376 3.63 -14.30 9.13
CA ALA A 376 2.21 -14.58 9.37
C ALA A 376 1.54 -15.21 8.14
N GLU A 377 1.90 -14.76 6.93
CA GLU A 377 1.43 -15.35 5.67
C GLU A 377 2.26 -16.60 5.34
N LYS A 378 1.59 -17.74 5.19
CA LYS A 378 2.23 -19.05 4.91
C LYS A 378 2.94 -19.14 3.56
N THR A 379 2.62 -18.26 2.61
CA THR A 379 3.24 -18.23 1.28
C THR A 379 4.65 -17.62 1.28
N ILE A 380 5.01 -16.93 2.35
CA ILE A 380 6.32 -16.28 2.50
C ILE A 380 7.26 -17.25 3.22
N PRO A 381 8.46 -17.53 2.67
CA PRO A 381 9.42 -18.40 3.34
C PRO A 381 9.90 -17.77 4.65
N ARG A 382 10.33 -18.63 5.58
CA ARG A 382 11.00 -18.18 6.81
C ARG A 382 12.23 -17.34 6.48
N VAL A 383 12.53 -16.36 7.33
CA VAL A 383 13.59 -15.37 7.09
C VAL A 383 14.64 -15.48 8.17
N ARG A 384 15.92 -15.44 7.81
CA ARG A 384 17.01 -15.40 8.77
C ARG A 384 17.28 -13.95 9.18
N ILE A 385 17.13 -13.68 10.47
CA ILE A 385 17.39 -12.36 11.06
C ILE A 385 18.50 -12.45 12.11
N GLU A 386 19.18 -11.33 12.35
CA GLU A 386 20.17 -11.20 13.41
C GLU A 386 19.72 -10.19 14.46
N THR A 387 19.62 -10.63 15.71
CA THR A 387 19.22 -9.78 16.85
C THR A 387 19.84 -10.31 18.14
N ARG A 388 20.14 -9.40 19.07
CA ARG A 388 20.55 -9.75 20.43
C ARG A 388 19.39 -9.74 21.43
N GLN A 389 18.19 -9.36 20.98
CA GLN A 389 16.99 -9.18 21.80
C GLN A 389 16.01 -10.35 21.67
N SER A 390 16.52 -11.55 21.33
CA SER A 390 15.69 -12.71 21.00
C SER A 390 14.69 -13.11 22.09
N ASP A 391 15.05 -12.93 23.36
CA ASP A 391 14.21 -13.33 24.49
C ASP A 391 12.93 -12.49 24.58
N VAL A 392 13.05 -11.18 24.35
CA VAL A 392 11.94 -10.21 24.36
C VAL A 392 11.11 -10.36 23.09
N LEU A 393 11.77 -10.38 21.92
CA LEU A 393 11.10 -10.41 20.62
C LEU A 393 10.35 -11.72 20.37
N ALA A 394 10.78 -12.84 20.99
CA ALA A 394 10.08 -14.13 20.86
C ALA A 394 8.67 -14.15 21.46
N MET A 395 8.34 -13.22 22.36
CA MET A 395 6.99 -13.11 22.94
C MET A 395 6.13 -12.04 22.24
N GLN A 396 6.63 -11.46 21.15
CA GLN A 396 6.01 -10.35 20.45
C GLN A 396 5.75 -10.67 18.99
N ARG A 397 4.73 -10.02 18.43
CA ARG A 397 4.56 -9.85 16.99
C ARG A 397 5.60 -8.83 16.52
N ILE A 398 6.38 -9.20 15.51
CA ILE A 398 7.45 -8.35 14.98
C ILE A 398 7.28 -8.17 13.48
N LEU A 399 7.82 -7.05 12.98
CA LEU A 399 7.85 -6.67 11.59
C LEU A 399 9.28 -6.82 11.07
N VAL A 400 9.46 -7.51 9.95
CA VAL A 400 10.75 -7.82 9.33
C VAL A 400 10.73 -7.42 7.86
N ALA A 401 11.81 -6.80 7.37
CA ALA A 401 12.02 -6.51 5.95
C ALA A 401 13.03 -7.50 5.35
N LEU A 402 12.82 -7.88 4.09
CA LEU A 402 13.75 -8.73 3.34
C LEU A 402 14.86 -7.90 2.71
N ASP A 403 16.11 -8.32 2.89
CA ASP A 403 17.30 -7.64 2.37
C ASP A 403 17.82 -8.29 1.09
N SER A 404 18.10 -9.59 1.17
CA SER A 404 18.72 -10.34 0.08
C SER A 404 18.48 -11.84 0.24
N TRP A 405 18.58 -12.58 -0.87
CA TRP A 405 18.54 -14.05 -0.82
C TRP A 405 19.76 -14.61 -1.55
N PRO A 406 20.86 -14.86 -0.83
CA PRO A 406 22.10 -15.32 -1.43
C PRO A 406 22.01 -16.79 -1.83
N ARG A 407 22.84 -17.20 -2.80
CA ARG A 407 22.77 -18.52 -3.44
C ARG A 407 23.13 -19.69 -2.53
N ASN A 408 23.84 -19.41 -1.44
CA ASN A 408 24.32 -20.38 -0.46
C ASN A 408 23.41 -20.49 0.78
N SER A 409 22.34 -19.70 0.86
CA SER A 409 21.42 -19.68 2.00
C SER A 409 20.08 -20.28 1.61
N ARG A 410 19.58 -21.25 2.38
CA ARG A 410 18.24 -21.84 2.21
C ARG A 410 17.15 -20.79 2.43
N TYR A 411 17.35 -19.88 3.38
CA TYR A 411 16.40 -18.85 3.74
C TYR A 411 16.87 -17.46 3.27
N PRO A 412 15.95 -16.53 2.92
CA PRO A 412 16.29 -15.13 2.71
C PRO A 412 16.86 -14.51 3.99
N LEU A 413 17.71 -13.51 3.81
CA LEU A 413 18.20 -12.64 4.87
C LEU A 413 17.27 -11.44 5.01
N GLY A 414 17.03 -11.02 6.24
CA GLY A 414 16.27 -9.81 6.54
C GLY A 414 16.70 -9.19 7.87
N HIS A 415 16.13 -8.03 8.15
CA HIS A 415 16.39 -7.28 9.38
C HIS A 415 15.08 -6.93 10.10
N PHE A 416 15.18 -6.69 11.41
CA PHE A 416 14.04 -6.33 12.24
C PHE A 416 13.69 -4.85 12.02
N VAL A 417 12.40 -4.55 11.82
CA VAL A 417 11.92 -3.17 11.66
C VAL A 417 11.33 -2.65 12.95
N ARG A 418 10.31 -3.32 13.51
CA ARG A 418 9.70 -2.92 14.79
C ARG A 418 8.93 -4.05 15.46
N ALA A 419 8.74 -3.93 16.77
CA ALA A 419 7.81 -4.76 17.53
C ALA A 419 6.41 -4.11 17.51
N LEU A 420 5.38 -4.92 17.28
CA LEU A 420 3.98 -4.49 17.24
C LEU A 420 3.32 -4.65 18.61
N GLY A 421 3.68 -5.71 19.35
CA GLY A 421 3.19 -5.94 20.71
C GLY A 421 3.19 -7.42 21.08
N PRO A 422 2.76 -7.78 22.30
CA PRO A 422 2.72 -9.17 22.77
C PRO A 422 1.79 -10.04 21.91
N ILE A 423 2.18 -11.31 21.69
CA ILE A 423 1.34 -12.27 20.96
C ILE A 423 0.02 -12.48 21.72
N GLY A 424 -1.10 -12.43 21.01
CA GLY A 424 -2.43 -12.57 21.59
C GLY A 424 -3.04 -11.27 22.14
N ASN A 425 -2.29 -10.15 22.14
CA ASN A 425 -2.88 -8.84 22.42
C ASN A 425 -3.75 -8.38 21.24
N LYS A 426 -4.97 -7.92 21.52
CA LYS A 426 -5.97 -7.51 20.51
C LYS A 426 -5.44 -6.41 19.57
N ASP A 427 -4.79 -5.38 20.11
CA ASP A 427 -4.30 -4.26 19.30
C ASP A 427 -3.15 -4.70 18.39
N ALA A 428 -2.24 -5.53 18.91
CA ALA A 428 -1.13 -6.09 18.14
C ALA A 428 -1.61 -7.01 17.01
N GLU A 429 -2.56 -7.92 17.27
CA GLU A 429 -3.11 -8.81 16.22
C GLU A 429 -3.91 -8.04 15.16
N ASN A 430 -4.66 -7.01 15.57
CA ASN A 430 -5.35 -6.12 14.62
C ASN A 430 -4.36 -5.36 13.72
N GLU A 431 -3.26 -4.84 14.29
CA GLU A 431 -2.23 -4.14 13.54
C GLU A 431 -1.49 -5.09 12.56
N VAL A 432 -1.22 -6.32 12.97
CA VAL A 432 -0.66 -7.37 12.08
C VAL A 432 -1.55 -7.58 10.85
N ILE A 433 -2.87 -7.75 11.06
CA ILE A 433 -3.80 -7.97 9.95
C ILE A 433 -3.82 -6.76 8.99
N LEU A 434 -3.82 -5.54 9.53
CA LEU A 434 -3.80 -4.31 8.74
C LEU A 434 -2.52 -4.20 7.90
N LEU A 435 -1.36 -4.46 8.49
CA LEU A 435 -0.07 -4.41 7.79
C LEU A 435 0.06 -5.51 6.73
N GLU A 436 -0.40 -6.73 7.01
CA GLU A 436 -0.34 -7.84 6.05
C GLU A 436 -1.18 -7.60 4.79
N HIS A 437 -2.27 -6.85 4.94
CA HIS A 437 -3.17 -6.49 3.84
C HIS A 437 -2.90 -5.09 3.26
N ASP A 438 -1.77 -4.47 3.63
CA ASP A 438 -1.34 -3.15 3.14
C ASP A 438 -2.42 -2.07 3.37
N VAL A 439 -3.11 -2.13 4.52
CA VAL A 439 -4.15 -1.17 4.88
C VAL A 439 -3.51 0.02 5.60
N PRO A 440 -3.51 1.22 5.00
CA PRO A 440 -3.00 2.42 5.65
C PRO A 440 -3.88 2.80 6.84
N HIS A 441 -3.34 2.63 8.05
CA HIS A 441 -4.03 2.88 9.31
C HIS A 441 -3.34 3.93 10.17
N ALA A 442 -2.36 4.65 9.59
CA ALA A 442 -1.75 5.81 10.22
C ALA A 442 -2.76 6.95 10.38
N ARG A 443 -2.50 7.84 11.34
CA ARG A 443 -3.28 9.07 11.52
C ARG A 443 -3.14 9.96 10.29
N PHE A 444 -4.19 10.71 9.98
CA PHE A 444 -4.15 11.71 8.92
C PHE A 444 -3.08 12.76 9.21
N SER A 445 -2.31 13.14 8.18
CA SER A 445 -1.27 14.15 8.30
C SER A 445 -1.86 15.55 8.52
N GLU A 446 -1.07 16.48 9.07
CA GLU A 446 -1.49 17.87 9.27
C GLU A 446 -1.90 18.55 7.94
N ALA A 447 -1.24 18.21 6.83
CA ALA A 447 -1.59 18.71 5.51
C ALA A 447 -2.98 18.26 5.05
N VAL A 448 -3.40 17.04 5.41
CA VAL A 448 -4.75 16.53 5.16
C VAL A 448 -5.76 17.25 6.05
N LEU A 449 -5.46 17.38 7.35
CA LEU A 449 -6.36 18.04 8.30
C LEU A 449 -6.55 19.53 7.99
N ALA A 450 -5.54 20.21 7.46
CA ALA A 450 -5.64 21.60 7.02
C ALA A 450 -6.60 21.82 5.84
N CYS A 451 -6.97 20.75 5.11
CA CYS A 451 -7.96 20.83 4.03
C CYS A 451 -9.41 20.75 4.55
N LEU A 452 -9.61 20.47 5.84
CA LEU A 452 -10.94 20.33 6.43
C LEU A 452 -11.58 21.71 6.68
N PRO A 453 -12.92 21.81 6.57
CA PRO A 453 -13.62 23.00 7.04
C PRO A 453 -13.51 23.14 8.57
N PRO A 454 -13.81 24.34 9.11
CA PRO A 454 -13.93 24.54 10.56
C PRO A 454 -14.97 23.60 11.20
N ASN A 455 -14.80 23.27 12.48
CA ASN A 455 -15.68 22.35 13.21
C ASN A 455 -17.13 22.86 13.34
N ASP A 456 -17.35 24.16 13.26
CA ASP A 456 -18.64 24.85 13.35
C ASP A 456 -19.26 25.16 11.97
N TRP A 457 -18.78 24.49 10.91
CA TRP A 457 -19.27 24.68 9.56
C TRP A 457 -20.78 24.44 9.45
N THR A 458 -21.47 25.36 8.79
CA THR A 458 -22.89 25.28 8.44
C THR A 458 -23.06 25.55 6.95
N ILE A 459 -24.18 25.10 6.37
CA ILE A 459 -24.42 25.22 4.93
C ILE A 459 -24.57 26.71 4.59
N PRO A 460 -23.69 27.28 3.74
CA PRO A 460 -23.82 28.68 3.34
C PRO A 460 -25.07 28.92 2.50
N GLU A 461 -25.72 30.08 2.70
CA GLU A 461 -26.92 30.47 1.96
C GLU A 461 -26.72 30.48 0.43
N GLU A 462 -25.50 30.79 -0.02
CA GLU A 462 -25.13 30.73 -1.44
C GLU A 462 -25.17 29.31 -2.01
N GLU A 463 -24.82 28.30 -1.22
CA GLU A 463 -24.88 26.90 -1.62
C GLU A 463 -26.31 26.38 -1.64
N ILE A 464 -27.16 26.84 -0.71
CA ILE A 464 -28.60 26.52 -0.70
C ILE A 464 -29.24 26.99 -2.01
N LYS A 465 -28.92 28.21 -2.47
CA LYS A 465 -29.49 28.80 -3.70
C LYS A 465 -29.09 28.07 -4.99
N LYS A 466 -27.92 27.42 -5.02
CA LYS A 466 -27.42 26.68 -6.21
C LYS A 466 -28.00 25.27 -6.32
N ARG A 467 -28.56 24.74 -5.23
CA ARG A 467 -28.95 23.34 -5.08
C ARG A 467 -30.46 23.21 -5.06
N VAL A 468 -30.95 22.03 -5.42
CA VAL A 468 -32.38 21.72 -5.27
C VAL A 468 -32.69 21.54 -3.78
N ASP A 469 -33.60 22.35 -3.27
CA ASP A 469 -34.05 22.23 -1.89
C ASP A 469 -35.09 21.12 -1.76
N LEU A 470 -34.73 20.05 -1.04
CA LEU A 470 -35.60 18.92 -0.74
C LEU A 470 -35.85 18.77 0.76
N ARG A 471 -35.59 19.81 1.57
CA ARG A 471 -35.78 19.77 3.03
C ARG A 471 -37.23 19.53 3.45
N SER A 472 -38.20 19.78 2.56
CA SER A 472 -39.63 19.51 2.79
C SER A 472 -40.03 18.06 2.54
N GLU A 473 -39.19 17.28 1.84
CA GLU A 473 -39.47 15.88 1.53
C GLU A 473 -39.25 15.00 2.77
N CYS A 474 -40.07 13.95 2.91
CA CYS A 474 -39.99 13.04 4.04
C CYS A 474 -38.93 11.96 3.80
N ILE A 475 -37.67 12.35 3.92
CA ILE A 475 -36.50 11.49 3.70
C ILE A 475 -36.14 10.75 4.99
N CYS A 476 -35.76 9.47 4.90
CA CYS A 476 -35.23 8.71 6.03
C CYS A 476 -34.06 7.81 5.60
N SER A 477 -33.14 7.53 6.52
CA SER A 477 -32.07 6.53 6.31
C SER A 477 -32.42 5.22 7.02
N VAL A 478 -31.93 4.10 6.49
CA VAL A 478 -32.13 2.76 7.05
C VAL A 478 -30.80 2.01 7.08
N ASP A 479 -30.21 1.94 8.26
CA ASP A 479 -28.81 1.56 8.44
C ASP A 479 -28.65 0.41 9.46
N PRO A 480 -27.45 -0.21 9.52
CA PRO A 480 -27.09 -1.06 10.64
C PRO A 480 -27.13 -0.32 11.98
N PRO A 481 -27.40 -1.03 13.11
CA PRO A 481 -27.24 -0.45 14.43
C PRO A 481 -25.79 0.01 14.66
N GLY A 482 -25.64 1.21 15.23
CA GLY A 482 -24.33 1.82 15.49
C GLY A 482 -23.66 2.47 14.28
N CYS A 483 -24.33 2.55 13.13
CA CYS A 483 -23.84 3.30 11.97
C CYS A 483 -23.68 4.79 12.31
N THR A 484 -22.51 5.36 12.03
CA THR A 484 -22.24 6.81 12.24
C THR A 484 -21.99 7.54 10.93
N ASP A 485 -21.67 6.80 9.88
CA ASP A 485 -21.34 7.21 8.53
C ASP A 485 -22.49 6.86 7.58
N ILE A 486 -23.65 7.46 7.86
CA ILE A 486 -24.86 7.32 7.04
C ILE A 486 -24.64 7.96 5.65
N ASP A 487 -24.43 7.14 4.64
CA ASP A 487 -24.16 7.56 3.27
C ASP A 487 -25.42 7.79 2.44
N ASP A 488 -26.46 6.98 2.67
CA ASP A 488 -27.68 6.97 1.89
C ASP A 488 -28.94 7.28 2.70
N ALA A 489 -29.88 7.94 2.03
CA ALA A 489 -31.22 8.16 2.53
C ALA A 489 -32.23 8.04 1.40
N LEU A 490 -33.45 7.63 1.72
CA LEU A 490 -34.49 7.33 0.74
C LEU A 490 -35.78 8.09 1.05
N HIS A 491 -36.56 8.36 0.00
CA HIS A 491 -37.96 8.71 0.15
C HIS A 491 -38.79 8.12 -0.99
N ALA A 492 -40.09 7.95 -0.73
CA ALA A 492 -41.08 7.72 -1.76
C ALA A 492 -42.37 8.48 -1.45
N LYS A 493 -43.00 9.02 -2.49
CA LYS A 493 -44.34 9.61 -2.41
C LYS A 493 -45.18 9.25 -3.63
N ALA A 494 -46.49 9.13 -3.43
CA ALA A 494 -47.42 8.97 -4.53
C ALA A 494 -47.58 10.31 -5.28
N LEU A 495 -47.52 10.28 -6.61
CA LEU A 495 -47.76 11.43 -7.46
C LEU A 495 -49.23 11.48 -7.91
N PRO A 496 -49.79 12.69 -8.11
CA PRO A 496 -51.13 12.83 -8.66
C PRO A 496 -51.18 12.39 -10.13
N GLY A 497 -52.35 11.88 -10.55
CA GLY A 497 -52.57 11.38 -11.90
C GLY A 497 -52.11 9.92 -12.12
N LYS A 498 -52.29 9.44 -13.34
CA LYS A 498 -51.95 8.08 -13.77
C LYS A 498 -51.05 8.13 -15.00
N THR A 499 -50.33 7.06 -15.28
CA THR A 499 -49.64 6.89 -16.58
C THR A 499 -50.64 6.84 -17.73
N GLY A 500 -50.18 6.92 -18.97
CA GLY A 500 -51.02 6.74 -20.16
C GLY A 500 -51.82 5.43 -20.14
N ASP A 501 -51.28 4.39 -19.48
CA ASP A 501 -51.88 3.07 -19.31
C ASP A 501 -52.74 2.93 -18.03
N GLY A 502 -52.98 4.02 -17.32
CA GLY A 502 -53.86 4.05 -16.15
C GLY A 502 -53.23 3.57 -14.83
N LEU A 503 -51.91 3.39 -14.80
CA LEU A 503 -51.15 2.95 -13.61
C LEU A 503 -50.87 4.11 -12.65
N LYS A 504 -50.75 3.82 -11.35
CA LYS A 504 -50.30 4.83 -10.36
C LYS A 504 -48.85 5.23 -10.62
N ARG A 505 -48.50 6.45 -10.22
CA ARG A 505 -47.14 7.01 -10.33
C ARG A 505 -46.59 7.33 -8.94
N TYR A 506 -45.31 7.11 -8.77
CA TYR A 506 -44.56 7.36 -7.56
C TYR A 506 -43.32 8.18 -7.89
N GLU A 507 -42.99 9.13 -7.03
CA GLU A 507 -41.67 9.73 -7.00
C GLU A 507 -40.85 8.97 -5.96
N VAL A 508 -39.69 8.49 -6.35
CA VAL A 508 -38.75 7.79 -5.47
C VAL A 508 -37.41 8.51 -5.56
N GLY A 509 -36.83 8.84 -4.41
CA GLY A 509 -35.51 9.45 -4.35
C GLY A 509 -34.52 8.61 -3.55
N VAL A 510 -33.32 8.47 -4.08
CA VAL A 510 -32.12 8.05 -3.35
C VAL A 510 -31.21 9.26 -3.23
N HIS A 511 -30.81 9.57 -2.01
CA HIS A 511 -30.01 10.73 -1.65
C HIS A 511 -28.69 10.23 -1.07
N ILE A 512 -27.58 10.54 -1.73
CA ILE A 512 -26.24 10.12 -1.32
C ILE A 512 -25.49 11.32 -0.74
N ALA A 513 -24.71 11.14 0.32
CA ALA A 513 -23.85 12.17 0.91
C ALA A 513 -22.99 12.90 -0.14
N ASP A 514 -22.99 14.24 -0.16
CA ASP A 514 -22.22 15.03 -1.14
C ASP A 514 -20.77 15.26 -0.69
N VAL A 515 -19.99 14.17 -0.64
CA VAL A 515 -18.56 14.22 -0.31
C VAL A 515 -17.77 15.13 -1.25
N THR A 516 -18.19 15.23 -2.52
CA THR A 516 -17.52 16.04 -3.56
C THR A 516 -17.56 17.55 -3.30
N HIS A 517 -18.40 18.02 -2.36
CA HIS A 517 -18.37 19.40 -1.92
C HIS A 517 -17.13 19.71 -1.06
N PHE A 518 -16.74 18.76 -0.21
CA PHE A 518 -15.65 18.92 0.75
C PHE A 518 -14.30 18.43 0.23
N VAL A 519 -14.29 17.30 -0.50
CA VAL A 519 -13.07 16.74 -1.08
C VAL A 519 -12.88 17.29 -2.50
N ARG A 520 -11.84 18.11 -2.70
CA ARG A 520 -11.53 18.74 -3.99
C ARG A 520 -10.35 18.06 -4.68
N PRO A 521 -10.38 17.91 -6.03
CA PRO A 521 -9.31 17.23 -6.75
C PRO A 521 -7.93 17.83 -6.49
N ASN A 522 -6.92 16.97 -6.41
CA ASN A 522 -5.49 17.31 -6.23
C ASN A 522 -5.12 17.92 -4.86
N THR A 523 -6.05 17.99 -3.90
CA THR A 523 -5.74 18.36 -2.51
C THR A 523 -5.01 17.24 -1.77
N ALA A 524 -4.40 17.53 -0.62
CA ALA A 524 -3.80 16.49 0.22
C ALA A 524 -4.84 15.47 0.68
N LEU A 525 -6.04 15.94 1.04
CA LEU A 525 -7.18 15.10 1.41
C LEU A 525 -7.64 14.17 0.27
N ASP A 526 -7.71 14.67 -0.96
CA ASP A 526 -8.06 13.85 -2.13
C ASP A 526 -7.01 12.77 -2.42
N LYS A 527 -5.71 13.12 -2.34
CA LYS A 527 -4.62 12.15 -2.52
C LYS A 527 -4.63 11.06 -1.44
N GLU A 528 -4.87 11.43 -0.19
CA GLU A 528 -4.98 10.48 0.91
C GLU A 528 -6.21 9.57 0.75
N ALA A 529 -7.38 10.14 0.45
CA ALA A 529 -8.60 9.37 0.21
C ALA A 529 -8.43 8.41 -0.98
N ALA A 530 -7.78 8.84 -2.07
CA ALA A 530 -7.45 7.99 -3.21
C ALA A 530 -6.47 6.86 -2.83
N SER A 531 -5.47 7.16 -1.99
CA SER A 531 -4.52 6.15 -1.49
C SER A 531 -5.19 5.10 -0.62
N ARG A 532 -6.10 5.50 0.28
CA ARG A 532 -6.87 4.57 1.13
C ARG A 532 -7.92 3.80 0.34
N SER A 533 -8.49 4.43 -0.70
CA SER A 533 -9.51 3.91 -1.63
C SER A 533 -10.87 3.52 -1.01
N THR A 534 -10.89 2.91 0.17
CA THR A 534 -12.11 2.46 0.87
C THR A 534 -11.89 2.50 2.38
N THR A 535 -12.97 2.68 3.14
CA THR A 535 -12.97 2.43 4.58
C THR A 535 -12.86 0.93 4.84
N VAL A 536 -11.99 0.52 5.76
CA VAL A 536 -11.81 -0.89 6.15
C VAL A 536 -12.48 -1.14 7.51
N TYR A 537 -13.40 -2.10 7.53
CA TYR A 537 -14.17 -2.47 8.71
C TYR A 537 -13.59 -3.72 9.37
N LEU A 538 -13.22 -3.62 10.65
CA LEU A 538 -12.79 -4.71 11.51
C LEU A 538 -13.77 -4.90 12.67
N VAL A 539 -13.63 -5.98 13.42
CA VAL A 539 -14.41 -6.19 14.64
C VAL A 539 -14.02 -5.15 15.68
N GLY A 540 -14.92 -4.20 15.96
CA GLY A 540 -14.72 -3.14 16.96
C GLY A 540 -13.81 -1.98 16.54
N ARG A 541 -13.36 -1.94 15.27
CA ARG A 541 -12.55 -0.83 14.75
C ARG A 541 -12.91 -0.54 13.29
N ARG A 542 -12.99 0.75 12.95
CA ARG A 542 -13.14 1.24 11.59
C ARG A 542 -11.90 2.04 11.22
N ILE A 543 -11.36 1.82 10.02
CA ILE A 543 -10.26 2.61 9.47
C ILE A 543 -10.84 3.49 8.37
N ASP A 544 -11.11 4.74 8.72
CA ASP A 544 -11.79 5.69 7.84
C ASP A 544 -10.95 6.08 6.61
N MET A 545 -11.62 6.15 5.46
CA MET A 545 -11.07 6.69 4.21
C MET A 545 -10.86 8.21 4.27
N VAL A 546 -11.75 8.93 4.95
CA VAL A 546 -11.72 10.38 5.13
C VAL A 546 -11.78 10.73 6.62
N PRO A 547 -11.27 11.89 7.07
CA PRO A 547 -11.27 12.25 8.49
C PRO A 547 -12.67 12.23 9.13
N ASP A 548 -12.73 11.90 10.43
CA ASP A 548 -13.95 11.71 11.22
C ASP A 548 -14.93 12.90 11.14
N LEU A 549 -14.43 14.12 11.04
CA LEU A 549 -15.24 15.33 10.87
C LEU A 549 -16.12 15.26 9.60
N LEU A 550 -15.60 14.67 8.52
CA LEU A 550 -16.34 14.46 7.29
C LEU A 550 -17.20 13.21 7.37
N SER A 551 -16.61 12.04 7.70
CA SER A 551 -17.31 10.76 7.63
C SER A 551 -18.48 10.67 8.62
N SER A 552 -18.25 10.97 9.89
CA SER A 552 -19.24 10.78 10.96
C SER A 552 -20.09 12.02 11.26
N ASN A 553 -19.82 13.17 10.63
CA ASN A 553 -20.56 14.39 10.90
C ASN A 553 -21.04 15.13 9.63
N LEU A 554 -20.15 15.81 8.91
CA LEU A 554 -20.56 16.77 7.86
C LEU A 554 -21.15 16.10 6.61
N CYS A 555 -20.65 14.93 6.22
CA CYS A 555 -21.19 14.17 5.10
C CYS A 555 -22.30 13.21 5.53
N SER A 556 -22.27 12.73 6.78
CA SER A 556 -23.28 11.80 7.31
C SER A 556 -24.68 12.42 7.29
N LEU A 557 -25.64 11.71 6.69
CA LEU A 557 -27.04 12.13 6.52
C LEU A 557 -27.88 11.96 7.79
N ARG A 558 -27.41 12.53 8.91
CA ARG A 558 -28.01 12.40 10.25
C ARG A 558 -29.45 12.90 10.31
N GLY A 559 -30.27 12.23 11.12
CA GLY A 559 -31.66 12.62 11.37
C GLY A 559 -31.78 13.99 12.05
N GLY A 560 -32.68 14.83 11.55
CA GLY A 560 -33.00 16.14 12.11
C GLY A 560 -32.07 17.27 11.70
N GLU A 561 -31.00 16.99 10.96
CA GLU A 561 -30.00 17.99 10.56
C GLU A 561 -30.02 18.24 9.05
N GLU A 562 -29.67 19.47 8.65
CA GLU A 562 -29.54 19.81 7.23
C GLU A 562 -28.20 19.30 6.68
N ARG A 563 -28.24 18.67 5.51
CA ARG A 563 -27.07 18.05 4.87
C ARG A 563 -27.06 18.25 3.37
N LEU A 564 -25.85 18.34 2.82
CA LEU A 564 -25.64 18.37 1.37
C LEU A 564 -25.68 16.93 0.82
N ALA A 565 -26.47 16.72 -0.22
CA ALA A 565 -26.62 15.43 -0.87
C ALA A 565 -26.55 15.55 -2.39
N PHE A 566 -26.25 14.44 -3.05
CA PHE A 566 -26.48 14.22 -4.46
C PHE A 566 -27.69 13.30 -4.61
N SER A 567 -28.74 13.78 -5.26
CA SER A 567 -30.00 13.06 -5.37
C SER A 567 -30.18 12.45 -6.75
N CYS A 568 -30.56 11.17 -6.77
CA CYS A 568 -31.16 10.50 -7.92
C CYS A 568 -32.66 10.34 -7.64
N VAL A 569 -33.50 10.98 -8.46
CA VAL A 569 -34.96 10.99 -8.29
C VAL A 569 -35.60 10.40 -9.53
N TRP A 570 -36.43 9.38 -9.33
CA TRP A 570 -37.18 8.72 -10.39
C TRP A 570 -38.67 9.02 -10.28
N GLU A 571 -39.31 9.13 -11.44
CA GLU A 571 -40.74 8.89 -11.59
C GLU A 571 -40.93 7.42 -11.99
N ILE A 572 -41.60 6.63 -11.16
CA ILE A 572 -41.76 5.18 -11.32
C ILE A 572 -43.25 4.82 -11.34
N ASP A 573 -43.67 3.93 -12.24
CA ASP A 573 -45.04 3.40 -12.23
C ASP A 573 -45.25 2.34 -11.13
N GLU A 574 -46.50 1.92 -10.93
CA GLU A 574 -46.81 0.90 -9.92
C GLU A 574 -46.17 -0.46 -10.20
N ASN A 575 -45.71 -0.73 -11.42
CA ASN A 575 -45.02 -1.96 -11.81
C ASN A 575 -43.50 -1.84 -11.68
N ALA A 576 -43.01 -0.78 -11.03
CA ALA A 576 -41.59 -0.51 -10.88
C ALA A 576 -40.86 -0.34 -12.22
N ASN A 577 -41.51 0.26 -13.23
CA ASN A 577 -40.86 0.74 -14.45
C ASN A 577 -40.50 2.22 -14.31
N ILE A 578 -39.29 2.56 -14.73
CA ILE A 578 -38.80 3.94 -14.70
C ILE A 578 -39.43 4.71 -15.87
N ILE A 579 -40.06 5.85 -15.57
CA ILE A 579 -40.64 6.77 -16.55
C ILE A 579 -39.64 7.90 -16.84
N HIS A 580 -39.08 8.50 -15.79
CA HIS A 580 -38.12 9.59 -15.88
C HIS A 580 -37.08 9.50 -14.76
N THR A 581 -35.84 9.89 -15.04
CA THR A 581 -34.74 9.97 -14.07
C THR A 581 -34.17 11.38 -14.00
N LYS A 582 -33.98 11.93 -12.80
CA LYS A 582 -33.35 13.23 -12.55
C LYS A 582 -32.13 13.06 -11.64
N PHE A 583 -31.06 13.78 -11.96
CA PHE A 583 -29.85 13.85 -11.16
C PHE A 583 -29.59 15.31 -10.80
N HIS A 584 -29.43 15.62 -9.52
CA HIS A 584 -29.08 16.97 -9.09
C HIS A 584 -28.43 16.99 -7.71
N LYS A 585 -27.57 17.99 -7.48
CA LYS A 585 -27.13 18.35 -6.13
C LYS A 585 -28.29 18.98 -5.35
N SER A 586 -28.42 18.60 -4.09
CA SER A 586 -29.55 18.98 -3.24
C SER A 586 -29.11 19.33 -1.82
N VAL A 587 -30.02 20.01 -1.11
CA VAL A 587 -29.99 20.13 0.35
C VAL A 587 -31.16 19.33 0.90
N ILE A 588 -30.88 18.45 1.86
CA ILE A 588 -31.88 17.57 2.47
C ILE A 588 -31.89 17.77 3.99
N LYS A 589 -32.99 17.34 4.62
CA LYS A 589 -33.09 17.19 6.06
C LYS A 589 -33.73 15.85 6.36
N SER A 590 -32.94 14.88 6.80
CA SER A 590 -33.46 13.54 7.09
C SER A 590 -34.46 13.64 8.24
N ALA A 591 -35.68 13.15 8.04
CA ALA A 591 -36.74 13.16 9.05
C ALA A 591 -36.49 12.12 10.15
N ALA A 592 -35.81 11.02 9.81
CA ALA A 592 -35.47 9.95 10.74
C ALA A 592 -34.24 9.17 10.24
N ALA A 593 -33.36 8.80 11.16
CA ALA A 593 -32.35 7.77 10.96
C ALA A 593 -32.83 6.51 11.70
N MET A 594 -33.03 5.41 10.98
CA MET A 594 -33.65 4.20 11.49
C MET A 594 -32.72 3.01 11.33
N THR A 595 -32.79 2.05 12.26
CA THR A 595 -32.19 0.73 12.05
C THR A 595 -33.05 -0.12 11.11
N TYR A 596 -32.46 -1.15 10.50
CA TYR A 596 -33.23 -2.12 9.68
C TYR A 596 -34.42 -2.74 10.42
N GLU A 597 -34.29 -2.99 11.72
CA GLU A 597 -35.36 -3.56 12.56
C GLU A 597 -36.48 -2.53 12.82
N GLU A 598 -36.14 -1.30 13.17
CA GLU A 598 -37.12 -0.24 13.37
C GLU A 598 -37.89 0.08 12.09
N ALA A 599 -37.20 0.08 10.94
CA ALA A 599 -37.83 0.27 9.63
C ALA A 599 -38.77 -0.89 9.29
N GLN A 600 -38.38 -2.13 9.63
CA GLN A 600 -39.21 -3.31 9.42
C GLN A 600 -40.48 -3.24 10.27
N ILE A 601 -40.35 -2.88 11.55
CA ILE A 601 -41.49 -2.67 12.45
C ILE A 601 -42.42 -1.58 11.91
N ALA A 602 -41.89 -0.48 11.40
CA ALA A 602 -42.69 0.60 10.82
C ALA A 602 -43.47 0.18 9.55
N ILE A 603 -42.87 -0.68 8.72
CA ILE A 603 -43.51 -1.26 7.54
C ILE A 603 -44.66 -2.20 7.96
N ASP A 604 -44.40 -3.07 8.93
CA ASP A 604 -45.31 -4.15 9.34
C ASP A 604 -46.49 -3.64 10.19
N ASP A 605 -46.29 -2.59 10.99
CA ASP A 605 -47.34 -1.98 11.81
C ASP A 605 -48.31 -1.14 10.96
N LYS A 606 -49.40 -1.77 10.50
CA LYS A 606 -50.46 -1.12 9.71
C LYS A 606 -51.18 0.03 10.43
N SER A 607 -51.07 0.14 11.76
CA SER A 607 -51.71 1.23 12.50
C SER A 607 -50.92 2.54 12.37
N ARG A 608 -49.61 2.45 12.11
CA ARG A 608 -48.72 3.59 11.94
C ARG A 608 -48.90 4.22 10.55
N ASN A 609 -49.45 5.44 10.50
CA ASN A 609 -49.77 6.15 9.25
C ASN A 609 -49.02 7.49 9.11
N ASP A 610 -47.86 7.63 9.74
CA ASP A 610 -47.00 8.78 9.48
C ASP A 610 -46.41 8.72 8.05
N LYS A 611 -45.84 9.86 7.61
CA LYS A 611 -45.26 9.99 6.27
C LYS A 611 -44.08 9.04 6.04
N VAL A 612 -43.30 8.75 7.08
CA VAL A 612 -42.14 7.85 7.01
C VAL A 612 -42.59 6.42 6.75
N ALA A 613 -43.54 5.90 7.53
CA ALA A 613 -44.09 4.56 7.36
C ALA A 613 -44.78 4.40 6.00
N SER A 614 -45.50 5.43 5.54
CA SER A 614 -46.12 5.45 4.21
C SER A 614 -45.08 5.38 3.09
N SER A 615 -44.00 6.16 3.20
CA SER A 615 -42.84 6.14 2.29
C SER A 615 -42.18 4.76 2.26
N LEU A 616 -41.85 4.19 3.43
CA LEU A 616 -41.22 2.88 3.56
C LEU A 616 -42.06 1.75 2.95
N ARG A 617 -43.38 1.78 3.11
CA ARG A 617 -44.28 0.78 2.49
C ARG A 617 -44.30 0.87 0.96
N ILE A 618 -44.26 2.09 0.40
CA ILE A 618 -44.17 2.28 -1.05
C ILE A 618 -42.83 1.75 -1.55
N LEU A 619 -41.73 2.13 -0.90
CA LEU A 619 -40.38 1.64 -1.22
C LEU A 619 -40.36 0.10 -1.21
N ASN A 620 -40.83 -0.52 -0.14
CA ASN A 620 -40.82 -1.97 -0.01
C ASN A 620 -41.67 -2.69 -1.09
N ALA A 621 -42.85 -2.15 -1.40
CA ALA A 621 -43.72 -2.72 -2.44
C ALA A 621 -43.06 -2.67 -3.83
N LEU A 622 -42.36 -1.57 -4.15
CA LEU A 622 -41.63 -1.42 -5.40
C LEU A 622 -40.36 -2.29 -5.42
N ALA A 623 -39.62 -2.36 -4.31
CA ALA A 623 -38.40 -3.18 -4.20
C ALA A 623 -38.67 -4.67 -4.46
N LYS A 624 -39.79 -5.22 -3.97
CA LYS A 624 -40.20 -6.60 -4.29
C LYS A 624 -40.35 -6.84 -5.80
N LYS A 625 -40.85 -5.85 -6.54
CA LYS A 625 -41.01 -5.93 -7.99
C LYS A 625 -39.66 -5.81 -8.71
N LEU A 626 -38.78 -4.92 -8.24
CA LEU A 626 -37.42 -4.78 -8.76
C LEU A 626 -36.61 -6.07 -8.58
N ASN A 627 -36.62 -6.63 -7.37
CA ASN A 627 -35.96 -7.89 -7.06
C ASN A 627 -36.45 -9.03 -7.98
N ARG A 628 -37.77 -9.17 -8.14
CA ARG A 628 -38.35 -10.18 -9.04
C ARG A 628 -37.84 -10.02 -10.48
N LYS A 629 -37.89 -8.81 -11.03
CA LYS A 629 -37.37 -8.54 -12.40
C LYS A 629 -35.89 -8.87 -12.51
N ARG A 630 -35.09 -8.54 -11.48
CA ARG A 630 -33.66 -8.81 -11.43
C ARG A 630 -33.36 -10.31 -11.44
N LEU A 631 -34.10 -11.10 -10.65
CA LEU A 631 -33.98 -12.56 -10.63
C LEU A 631 -34.42 -13.20 -11.95
N ASP A 632 -35.54 -12.74 -12.52
CA ASP A 632 -36.04 -13.24 -13.81
C ASP A 632 -35.04 -12.94 -14.96
N ASN A 633 -34.23 -11.88 -14.83
CA ASN A 633 -33.13 -11.54 -15.72
C ASN A 633 -31.82 -12.34 -15.45
N GLY A 634 -31.85 -13.33 -14.56
CA GLY A 634 -30.72 -14.24 -14.30
C GLY A 634 -29.73 -13.77 -13.23
N ALA A 635 -30.11 -12.82 -12.37
CA ALA A 635 -29.25 -12.43 -11.26
C ALA A 635 -29.10 -13.55 -10.22
N LEU A 636 -27.90 -13.65 -9.64
CA LEU A 636 -27.57 -14.61 -8.59
C LEU A 636 -27.61 -13.91 -7.23
N SER A 637 -28.24 -14.55 -6.24
CA SER A 637 -28.15 -14.15 -4.84
C SER A 637 -27.20 -15.11 -4.13
N LEU A 638 -25.95 -14.67 -3.95
CA LEU A 638 -24.89 -15.41 -3.28
C LEU A 638 -24.54 -14.68 -1.98
N SER A 639 -25.38 -14.84 -0.96
CA SER A 639 -25.10 -14.27 0.36
C SER A 639 -24.32 -15.27 1.20
N SER A 640 -23.12 -14.88 1.62
CA SER A 640 -22.42 -15.56 2.71
C SER A 640 -23.02 -15.06 4.04
N PRO A 641 -23.31 -15.94 5.01
CA PRO A 641 -23.80 -15.49 6.31
C PRO A 641 -22.72 -14.65 7.00
N GLU A 642 -22.99 -13.35 7.17
CA GLU A 642 -22.13 -12.46 7.94
C GLU A 642 -22.26 -12.77 9.44
N ILE A 643 -21.12 -12.87 10.13
CA ILE A 643 -21.06 -13.12 11.57
C ILE A 643 -20.86 -11.79 12.30
N ARG A 644 -21.61 -11.57 13.38
CA ARG A 644 -21.42 -10.44 14.30
C ARG A 644 -21.07 -10.93 15.69
N PHE A 645 -20.18 -10.20 16.34
CA PHE A 645 -19.80 -10.41 17.73
C PHE A 645 -20.55 -9.41 18.60
N GLN A 646 -21.27 -9.88 19.61
CA GLN A 646 -21.74 -9.03 20.70
C GLN A 646 -20.59 -8.84 21.68
N MET A 647 -20.19 -7.59 21.87
CA MET A 647 -19.09 -7.23 22.75
C MET A 647 -19.66 -6.80 24.09
N ASP A 648 -19.02 -7.20 25.18
CA ASP A 648 -19.29 -6.65 26.51
C ASP A 648 -18.92 -5.16 26.55
N SER A 649 -19.77 -4.34 27.16
CA SER A 649 -19.60 -2.89 27.19
C SER A 649 -18.49 -2.40 28.11
N GLU A 650 -18.11 -3.20 29.13
CA GLU A 650 -17.08 -2.83 30.10
C GLU A 650 -15.73 -3.48 29.77
N THR A 651 -15.72 -4.78 29.44
CA THR A 651 -14.49 -5.53 29.19
C THR A 651 -14.04 -5.48 27.73
N HIS A 652 -14.93 -5.10 26.80
CA HIS A 652 -14.71 -5.15 25.35
C HIS A 652 -14.28 -6.55 24.84
N GLU A 653 -14.70 -7.61 25.54
CA GLU A 653 -14.54 -9.00 25.15
C GLU A 653 -15.80 -9.50 24.41
N PRO A 654 -15.66 -10.41 23.43
CA PRO A 654 -16.81 -10.97 22.73
C PRO A 654 -17.57 -11.96 23.64
N VAL A 655 -18.85 -11.71 23.87
CA VAL A 655 -19.74 -12.55 24.70
C VAL A 655 -20.46 -13.59 23.85
N GLU A 656 -20.98 -13.18 22.69
CA GLU A 656 -21.79 -14.02 21.82
C GLU A 656 -21.43 -13.83 20.35
N VAL A 657 -21.49 -14.92 19.59
CA VAL A 657 -21.34 -14.95 18.13
C VAL A 657 -22.70 -15.21 17.51
N ALA A 658 -23.24 -14.24 16.78
CA ALA A 658 -24.55 -14.33 16.14
C ALA A 658 -24.44 -14.13 14.62
N ALA A 659 -25.18 -14.92 13.84
CA ALA A 659 -25.34 -14.68 12.42
C ALA A 659 -26.25 -13.46 12.20
N LYS A 660 -25.84 -12.55 11.30
CA LYS A 660 -26.65 -11.39 10.92
C LYS A 660 -27.94 -11.87 10.26
N LYS A 661 -29.08 -11.51 10.86
CA LYS A 661 -30.39 -11.78 10.29
C LYS A 661 -30.65 -10.83 9.12
N ILE A 662 -30.97 -11.39 7.96
CA ILE A 662 -31.36 -10.61 6.78
C ILE A 662 -32.87 -10.37 6.86
N LEU A 663 -33.27 -9.10 6.88
CA LEU A 663 -34.66 -8.64 6.90
C LEU A 663 -35.11 -8.19 5.50
N GLU A 664 -36.41 -8.00 5.32
CA GLU A 664 -36.97 -7.52 4.06
C GLU A 664 -36.51 -6.09 3.76
N THR A 665 -36.33 -5.27 4.79
CA THR A 665 -35.73 -3.93 4.70
C THR A 665 -34.32 -3.92 4.14
N ASN A 666 -33.51 -4.97 4.37
CA ASN A 666 -32.19 -5.09 3.74
C ASN A 666 -32.33 -5.20 2.22
N SER A 667 -33.23 -6.07 1.75
CA SER A 667 -33.51 -6.20 0.32
C SER A 667 -34.12 -4.93 -0.27
N MET A 668 -34.96 -4.22 0.50
CA MET A 668 -35.52 -2.93 0.06
C MET A 668 -34.43 -1.90 -0.26
N VAL A 669 -33.49 -1.68 0.66
CA VAL A 669 -32.38 -0.74 0.45
C VAL A 669 -31.48 -1.22 -0.69
N GLU A 670 -31.14 -2.51 -0.74
CA GLU A 670 -30.32 -3.11 -1.80
C GLU A 670 -30.86 -2.81 -3.20
N GLU A 671 -32.15 -3.03 -3.46
CA GLU A 671 -32.72 -2.84 -4.80
C GLU A 671 -32.69 -1.37 -5.26
N PHE A 672 -32.90 -0.42 -4.34
CA PHE A 672 -32.80 1.01 -4.70
C PHE A 672 -31.36 1.49 -4.85
N MET A 673 -30.41 0.94 -4.09
CA MET A 673 -28.98 1.21 -4.32
C MET A 673 -28.51 0.64 -5.66
N LEU A 674 -28.97 -0.57 -6.03
CA LEU A 674 -28.70 -1.14 -7.35
C LEU A 674 -29.30 -0.27 -8.46
N LEU A 675 -30.55 0.19 -8.30
CA LEU A 675 -31.21 1.08 -9.26
C LEU A 675 -30.48 2.42 -9.42
N ALA A 676 -30.02 3.01 -8.31
CA ALA A 676 -29.18 4.20 -8.29
C ALA A 676 -27.90 4.00 -9.10
N ASN A 677 -27.17 2.92 -8.78
CA ASN A 677 -25.90 2.60 -9.43
C ASN A 677 -26.05 2.36 -10.94
N ILE A 678 -27.09 1.62 -11.36
CA ILE A 678 -27.38 1.37 -12.79
C ILE A 678 -27.68 2.69 -13.50
N SER A 679 -28.60 3.50 -12.94
CA SER A 679 -29.01 4.78 -13.55
C SER A 679 -27.83 5.75 -13.71
N VAL A 680 -26.97 5.83 -12.69
CA VAL A 680 -25.76 6.66 -12.74
C VAL A 680 -24.74 6.11 -13.73
N ALA A 681 -24.52 4.79 -13.76
CA ALA A 681 -23.59 4.16 -14.69
C ALA A 681 -24.01 4.38 -16.15
N GLU A 682 -25.30 4.26 -16.47
CA GLU A 682 -25.84 4.55 -17.79
C GLU A 682 -25.63 6.02 -18.18
N LYS A 683 -25.90 6.95 -17.26
CA LYS A 683 -25.67 8.39 -17.49
C LYS A 683 -24.20 8.70 -17.73
N LEU A 684 -23.30 8.15 -16.92
CA LEU A 684 -21.85 8.36 -17.06
C LEU A 684 -21.31 7.74 -18.35
N ALA A 685 -21.75 6.54 -18.71
CA ALA A 685 -21.33 5.88 -19.95
C ALA A 685 -21.80 6.63 -21.20
N ALA A 686 -22.98 7.25 -21.16
CA ALA A 686 -23.51 8.07 -22.24
C ALA A 686 -22.76 9.40 -22.39
N GLU A 687 -22.48 10.10 -21.29
CA GLU A 687 -21.84 11.43 -21.31
C GLU A 687 -20.31 11.36 -21.47
N PHE A 688 -19.68 10.37 -20.83
CA PHE A 688 -18.21 10.22 -20.74
C PHE A 688 -17.75 8.81 -21.15
N PRO A 689 -18.03 8.36 -22.40
CA PRO A 689 -17.81 6.98 -22.82
C PRO A 689 -16.35 6.51 -22.74
N GLN A 690 -15.38 7.43 -22.78
CA GLN A 690 -13.95 7.11 -22.76
C GLN A 690 -13.34 7.04 -21.35
N CYS A 691 -14.01 7.61 -20.35
CA CYS A 691 -13.44 7.77 -19.00
C CYS A 691 -14.47 7.59 -17.86
N ALA A 692 -15.64 7.02 -18.14
CA ALA A 692 -16.62 6.66 -17.12
C ALA A 692 -16.02 5.66 -16.12
N MET A 693 -16.16 5.96 -14.83
CA MET A 693 -15.82 5.02 -13.76
C MET A 693 -16.90 3.94 -13.69
N LEU A 694 -16.53 2.70 -14.02
CA LEU A 694 -17.43 1.55 -14.09
C LEU A 694 -16.86 0.36 -13.31
N ARG A 695 -17.74 -0.49 -12.80
CA ARG A 695 -17.39 -1.77 -12.15
C ARG A 695 -17.98 -2.92 -12.95
N ARG A 696 -17.18 -3.97 -13.21
CA ARG A 696 -17.63 -5.18 -13.90
C ARG A 696 -17.18 -6.44 -13.16
N HIS A 697 -17.91 -7.52 -13.37
CA HIS A 697 -17.55 -8.86 -12.95
C HIS A 697 -17.44 -9.75 -14.20
N PRO A 698 -16.23 -10.17 -14.62
CA PRO A 698 -16.06 -11.01 -15.80
C PRO A 698 -16.67 -12.40 -15.59
N ALA A 699 -17.04 -13.07 -16.67
CA ALA A 699 -17.53 -14.45 -16.59
C ALA A 699 -16.43 -15.37 -16.01
N PRO A 700 -16.73 -16.15 -14.97
CA PRO A 700 -15.76 -17.07 -14.38
C PRO A 700 -15.37 -18.18 -15.36
N PRO A 701 -14.08 -18.58 -15.44
CA PRO A 701 -13.65 -19.68 -16.29
C PRO A 701 -14.36 -21.00 -15.94
N PRO A 702 -14.74 -21.83 -16.92
CA PRO A 702 -15.37 -23.14 -16.66
C PRO A 702 -14.54 -24.06 -15.77
N ALA A 703 -13.20 -23.96 -15.84
CA ALA A 703 -12.29 -24.76 -15.02
C ALA A 703 -12.52 -24.58 -13.51
N ASN A 704 -12.90 -23.39 -13.06
CA ASN A 704 -13.16 -23.12 -11.64
C ASN A 704 -14.37 -23.90 -11.11
N PHE A 705 -15.32 -24.25 -11.98
CA PHE A 705 -16.50 -25.03 -11.61
C PHE A 705 -16.26 -26.55 -11.70
N SER A 706 -15.16 -27.00 -12.30
CA SER A 706 -14.92 -28.43 -12.54
C SER A 706 -14.91 -29.22 -11.23
N THR A 707 -14.20 -28.74 -10.21
CA THR A 707 -14.15 -29.35 -8.88
C THR A 707 -15.52 -29.36 -8.20
N PHE A 708 -16.25 -28.24 -8.27
CA PHE A 708 -17.61 -28.14 -7.73
C PHE A 708 -18.57 -29.12 -8.42
N LEU A 709 -18.51 -29.23 -9.75
CA LEU A 709 -19.34 -30.15 -10.53
C LEU A 709 -18.96 -31.61 -10.25
N LYS A 710 -17.67 -31.93 -10.09
CA LYS A 710 -17.20 -33.26 -9.66
C LYS A 710 -17.79 -33.60 -8.28
N ALA A 711 -17.68 -32.69 -7.31
CA ALA A 711 -18.23 -32.88 -5.97
C ALA A 711 -19.77 -33.01 -5.96
N ALA A 712 -20.47 -32.16 -6.71
CA ALA A 712 -21.93 -32.22 -6.83
C ALA A 712 -22.40 -33.54 -7.45
N LYS A 713 -21.72 -34.05 -8.48
CA LYS A 713 -22.01 -35.37 -9.07
C LYS A 713 -21.81 -36.53 -8.08
N GLN A 714 -20.89 -36.38 -7.12
CA GLN A 714 -20.65 -37.37 -6.07
C GLN A 714 -21.72 -37.34 -4.97
N GLN A 715 -22.33 -36.18 -4.67
CA GLN A 715 -23.42 -36.08 -3.68
C GLN A 715 -24.79 -36.53 -4.20
N VAL A 716 -24.99 -36.56 -5.52
CA VAL A 716 -26.24 -37.02 -6.15
C VAL A 716 -26.25 -38.54 -6.38
N ARG A 717 -25.11 -39.22 -6.16
CA ARG A 717 -25.02 -40.68 -6.03
C ARG A 717 -25.14 -41.09 -4.58
#